data_AF-A0AAV5NX68-F1
#
_entry.id   AF-A0AAV5NX68-F1
#
_cell.length_a   1.000
_cell.length_b   1.000
_cell.length_c   1.000
_cell.angle_alpha   90.00
_cell.angle_beta   90.00
_cell.angle_gamma   90.00
#
_symmetry.space_group_name_H-M   'P 1'
#
loop_
_entity.id
_entity.type
_entity.pdbx_description
1 polymer ?
#
loop_
_entity_poly.entity_id
_entity_poly.type
_entity_poly.pdbx_seq_one_letter_code
_entity_poly.pdbx_strand_id
1 'polypeptide(L)'
;MQKTPILLSTIILGVGIQTPMIATAGAAEPAKACIVSRDTGAKYCLEAGQRSGYSLPSYIRGHDVDVIAPEGLGVMLSDWDNLSYNRLAVFERHTHNEAMEHVLARNGRYLDFSNPRSMRVVSTAKPDEACIVSRQTGAEYCLKAGQRSGYSLPYYIRGHQVDVIAPEGLAVMLSDWDNLSYNRLAVFTKDTNNEDMKNVRAYNGRNLDFSHPRSMRVLSRATVPTNKQLIQDFNDFTDQYDRGSWGLVEFDNNGQPVIEDDKATFVEGREILFQVSWTERTLRKLLSDESFETLKTSVGVDKIRELVEEYCPARLEVGTHRTYGSQFTAGHTSELDSGNYHCQRGTSIYVDGTNYPLDFSGRQASTVIIESFLPTVPGATYELDVDYQKRNYSTSINPDAAYRELVTTTAGEIESVSVSGIAEIEHDSHTSYLPITPTVNGLDDVYTLTQVFNHSDTGIGQNGSPVGHTFTLPSDSFSISVKDDDNLLEDNNGSNNVEGSQSLDRTEQRLAVGFGAFNKGAYVHSRAYQNAINLTTGQHGRVYQVRVSNTYDPATGRIANGTTHWAFTNNFIARKGDRIKLTSNFTAGGNVSFNKLYASSEAQNDGFKSAKITFKADRFYTPISLKDTGHPDSYGILVTKVVSDETMANPFEVACQMFHPNDPELQKECLTSTGKPTVTPESCDLSIDESLGNFVVNKPGYRAESEPFRYVPQNIFHHKNYYSVGKGGVVTLNLAYNGVYSGCDVQNKTLSLDEFTGNNWDFQRFAEQGLTKVLLACEQDNETVLNWETLETTFPDNLLITNHKINKTFNDDKYSSCKLRAIRFVDRTHKIPSYQQGYSAISDGFDIRNLKLN
;
A
#
# COMPACT_ATOMS: atom_id res chain seq x y z
N MET A 1 -73.45 0.29 24.33
CA MET A 1 -73.36 1.47 23.44
C MET A 1 -73.02 2.68 24.29
N GLN A 2 -72.14 3.54 23.76
CA GLN A 2 -71.69 4.85 24.27
C GLN A 2 -70.77 4.80 25.51
N LYS A 3 -69.71 5.59 25.62
CA LYS A 3 -68.78 6.29 24.70
C LYS A 3 -67.79 6.92 25.69
N THR A 4 -66.51 6.57 25.59
CA THR A 4 -65.45 7.11 26.46
C THR A 4 -65.07 8.53 26.02
N PRO A 5 -64.88 9.51 26.92
CA PRO A 5 -64.17 10.73 26.61
C PRO A 5 -62.71 10.68 27.11
N ILE A 6 -61.91 11.47 26.39
CA ILE A 6 -60.47 11.68 26.46
C ILE A 6 -60.07 12.34 27.78
N LEU A 7 -58.90 11.95 28.32
CA LEU A 7 -58.15 12.74 29.28
C LEU A 7 -56.65 12.71 28.94
N LEU A 8 -56.10 13.91 28.77
CA LEU A 8 -54.67 14.21 28.64
C LEU A 8 -53.92 13.80 29.91
N SER A 9 -52.73 13.23 29.76
CA SER A 9 -51.68 13.27 30.78
C SER A 9 -50.29 13.31 30.14
N THR A 10 -49.68 14.49 30.27
CA THR A 10 -48.32 14.77 30.77
C THR A 10 -47.10 14.04 30.16
N ILE A 11 -46.27 14.86 29.53
CA ILE A 11 -44.90 14.62 29.06
C ILE A 11 -43.95 14.41 30.26
N ILE A 12 -43.18 13.32 30.24
CA ILE A 12 -41.89 13.21 30.93
C ILE A 12 -40.87 12.75 29.88
N LEU A 13 -39.97 13.65 29.49
CA LEU A 13 -38.83 13.39 28.63
C LEU A 13 -37.76 12.64 29.44
N GLY A 14 -37.65 11.33 29.22
CA GLY A 14 -36.48 10.54 29.58
C GLY A 14 -35.44 10.65 28.46
N VAL A 15 -34.32 11.31 28.74
CA VAL A 15 -33.13 11.31 27.87
C VAL A 15 -32.47 9.94 28.00
N GLY A 16 -32.72 9.05 27.03
CA GLY A 16 -32.00 7.80 26.85
C GLY A 16 -30.69 8.08 26.10
N ILE A 17 -29.57 7.85 26.76
CA ILE A 17 -28.23 7.83 26.17
C ILE A 17 -28.18 6.65 25.19
N GLN A 18 -28.20 6.93 23.88
CA GLN A 18 -27.84 5.96 22.85
C GLN A 18 -26.32 5.94 22.74
N THR A 19 -25.71 4.88 23.28
CA THR A 19 -24.36 4.45 22.91
C THR A 19 -24.31 4.16 21.40
N PRO A 20 -23.21 4.51 20.70
CA PRO A 20 -23.06 4.16 19.29
C PRO A 20 -23.07 2.63 19.13
N MET A 21 -23.99 2.13 18.30
CA MET A 21 -23.95 0.77 17.81
C MET A 21 -22.69 0.62 16.94
N ILE A 22 -21.73 -0.14 17.44
CA ILE A 22 -20.64 -0.68 16.65
C ILE A 22 -21.28 -1.53 15.55
N ALA A 23 -21.11 -1.14 14.29
CA ALA A 23 -21.41 -2.00 13.16
C ALA A 23 -20.46 -3.21 13.24
N THR A 24 -20.94 -4.31 13.78
CA THR A 24 -20.27 -5.60 13.62
C THR A 24 -20.35 -5.96 12.14
N ALA A 25 -19.19 -6.08 11.50
CA ALA A 25 -19.04 -6.66 10.17
C ALA A 25 -19.95 -7.88 10.03
N GLY A 26 -20.77 -7.91 8.98
CA GLY A 26 -21.65 -9.04 8.70
C GLY A 26 -20.82 -10.32 8.64
N ALA A 27 -21.20 -11.33 9.43
CA ALA A 27 -20.55 -12.63 9.40
C ALA A 27 -20.66 -13.21 7.98
N ALA A 28 -19.50 -13.48 7.37
CA ALA A 28 -19.42 -14.16 6.09
C ALA A 28 -20.17 -15.50 6.14
N GLU A 29 -20.80 -15.90 5.02
CA GLU A 29 -21.41 -17.23 4.87
C GLU A 29 -20.41 -18.33 5.31
N PRO A 30 -20.87 -19.38 6.02
CA PRO A 30 -19.98 -20.45 6.46
C PRO A 30 -19.36 -21.16 5.26
N ALA A 31 -18.03 -21.28 5.25
CA ALA A 31 -17.30 -21.97 4.20
C ALA A 31 -17.80 -23.42 4.02
N LYS A 32 -17.86 -23.88 2.76
CA LYS A 32 -18.36 -25.22 2.39
C LYS A 32 -17.28 -25.97 1.62
N ALA A 33 -17.10 -27.25 1.93
CA ALA A 33 -16.23 -28.13 1.16
C ALA A 33 -17.08 -29.07 0.28
N CYS A 34 -16.59 -29.37 -0.92
CA CYS A 34 -17.35 -30.02 -1.97
C CYS A 34 -16.61 -31.20 -2.61
N ILE A 35 -17.38 -32.09 -3.20
CA ILE A 35 -16.93 -32.95 -4.30
C ILE A 35 -17.59 -32.49 -5.60
N VAL A 36 -16.86 -32.60 -6.71
CA VAL A 36 -17.32 -32.17 -8.05
C VAL A 36 -17.23 -33.34 -9.01
N SER A 37 -18.35 -33.73 -9.61
CA SER A 37 -18.37 -34.76 -10.64
C SER A 37 -17.61 -34.31 -11.89
N ARG A 38 -16.67 -35.12 -12.36
CA ARG A 38 -15.95 -34.91 -13.62
C ARG A 38 -16.83 -35.17 -14.85
N ASP A 39 -17.79 -36.09 -14.71
CA ASP A 39 -18.73 -36.43 -15.79
C ASP A 39 -19.74 -35.30 -16.08
N THR A 40 -20.19 -34.59 -15.04
CA THR A 40 -21.35 -33.68 -15.13
C THR A 40 -21.09 -32.26 -14.63
N GLY A 41 -19.97 -32.01 -13.96
CA GLY A 41 -19.69 -30.75 -13.27
C GLY A 41 -20.53 -30.50 -12.01
N ALA A 42 -21.45 -31.42 -11.67
CA ALA A 42 -22.33 -31.27 -10.51
C ALA A 42 -21.53 -31.24 -9.20
N LYS A 43 -21.85 -30.28 -8.33
CA LYS A 43 -21.19 -30.12 -7.02
C LYS A 43 -22.09 -30.64 -5.90
N TYR A 44 -21.49 -31.35 -4.94
CA TYR A 44 -22.12 -31.67 -3.67
C TYR A 44 -21.29 -31.09 -2.53
N CYS A 45 -21.82 -30.07 -1.87
CA CYS A 45 -21.12 -29.26 -0.87
C CYS A 45 -21.77 -29.41 0.51
N LEU A 46 -20.94 -29.42 1.56
CA LEU A 46 -21.36 -29.51 2.95
C LEU A 46 -20.54 -28.55 3.82
N GLU A 47 -21.14 -28.11 4.92
CA GLU A 47 -20.47 -27.29 5.94
C GLU A 47 -19.72 -28.16 6.97
N ALA A 48 -18.83 -27.54 7.75
CA ALA A 48 -18.15 -28.19 8.86
C ALA A 48 -19.12 -28.98 9.76
N GLY A 49 -18.82 -30.25 10.00
CA GLY A 49 -19.62 -31.14 10.84
C GLY A 49 -20.76 -31.85 10.12
N GLN A 50 -21.19 -31.37 8.95
CA GLN A 50 -22.24 -31.99 8.14
C GLN A 50 -21.74 -33.23 7.40
N ARG A 51 -22.66 -34.15 7.09
CA ARG A 51 -22.39 -35.41 6.36
C ARG A 51 -23.48 -35.68 5.34
N SER A 52 -23.16 -36.49 4.33
CA SER A 52 -24.17 -37.10 3.48
C SER A 52 -25.13 -37.97 4.29
N GLY A 53 -26.27 -38.30 3.66
CA GLY A 53 -27.17 -39.34 4.15
C GLY A 53 -26.49 -40.72 4.22
N TYR A 54 -27.28 -41.80 4.12
CA TYR A 54 -26.71 -43.14 4.07
C TYR A 54 -25.71 -43.30 2.91
N SER A 55 -26.01 -42.70 1.77
CA SER A 55 -25.14 -42.58 0.60
C SER A 55 -25.11 -41.13 0.12
N LEU A 56 -24.13 -40.80 -0.73
CA LEU A 56 -24.17 -39.61 -1.57
C LEU A 56 -25.42 -39.62 -2.48
N PRO A 57 -25.93 -38.44 -2.89
CA PRO A 57 -27.03 -38.35 -3.84
C PRO A 57 -26.74 -39.09 -5.14
N SER A 58 -27.78 -39.63 -5.78
CA SER A 58 -27.65 -40.47 -6.98
C SER A 58 -26.99 -39.77 -8.18
N TYR A 59 -27.00 -38.43 -8.23
CA TYR A 59 -26.40 -37.64 -9.31
C TYR A 59 -24.87 -37.48 -9.20
N ILE A 60 -24.27 -37.91 -8.08
CA ILE A 60 -22.82 -37.80 -7.83
C ILE A 60 -22.21 -39.06 -7.21
N ARG A 61 -23.05 -39.97 -6.69
CA ARG A 61 -22.62 -41.21 -6.05
C ARG A 61 -21.91 -42.13 -7.05
N GLY A 62 -20.64 -42.43 -6.80
CA GLY A 62 -19.84 -43.31 -7.65
C GLY A 62 -19.39 -42.68 -8.97
N HIS A 63 -19.53 -41.36 -9.15
CA HIS A 63 -18.92 -40.63 -10.25
C HIS A 63 -17.43 -40.46 -9.98
N ASP A 64 -16.63 -40.23 -11.02
CA ASP A 64 -15.28 -39.69 -10.85
C ASP A 64 -15.42 -38.27 -10.30
N VAL A 65 -14.78 -37.98 -9.17
CA VAL A 65 -14.86 -36.65 -8.55
C VAL A 65 -13.49 -36.03 -8.31
N ASP A 66 -13.46 -34.70 -8.26
CA ASP A 66 -12.42 -33.92 -7.61
C ASP A 66 -12.93 -33.38 -6.26
N VAL A 67 -12.02 -33.18 -5.30
CA VAL A 67 -12.33 -32.58 -3.98
C VAL A 67 -11.97 -31.09 -4.01
N ILE A 68 -12.87 -30.27 -3.48
CA ILE A 68 -12.68 -28.84 -3.18
C ILE A 68 -12.80 -28.68 -1.67
N ALA A 69 -11.69 -28.50 -0.98
CA ALA A 69 -11.67 -28.26 0.47
C ALA A 69 -11.07 -26.86 0.75
N PRO A 70 -11.91 -25.86 1.10
CA PRO A 70 -11.43 -24.55 1.52
C PRO A 70 -10.67 -24.58 2.85
N GLU A 71 -9.97 -23.49 3.14
CA GLU A 71 -9.14 -23.34 4.33
C GLU A 71 -9.90 -23.65 5.64
N GLY A 72 -9.31 -24.48 6.50
CA GLY A 72 -9.93 -24.88 7.77
C GLY A 72 -11.02 -25.96 7.63
N LEU A 73 -11.24 -26.50 6.43
CA LEU A 73 -12.13 -27.63 6.17
C LEU A 73 -11.40 -28.79 5.48
N GLY A 74 -11.89 -29.99 5.72
CA GLY A 74 -11.46 -31.20 5.02
C GLY A 74 -12.65 -32.06 4.61
N VAL A 75 -12.55 -32.68 3.44
CA VAL A 75 -13.55 -33.62 2.94
C VAL A 75 -13.15 -35.04 3.34
N MET A 76 -13.89 -35.64 4.25
CA MET A 76 -13.77 -37.05 4.60
C MET A 76 -14.62 -37.90 3.64
N LEU A 77 -13.98 -38.78 2.88
CA LEU A 77 -14.67 -39.67 1.94
C LEU A 77 -14.60 -41.14 2.37
N SER A 78 -15.56 -41.91 1.87
CA SER A 78 -15.52 -43.37 1.86
C SER A 78 -15.92 -43.90 0.50
N ASP A 79 -15.24 -44.96 0.06
CA ASP A 79 -15.60 -45.76 -1.11
C ASP A 79 -16.89 -46.57 -0.88
N TRP A 80 -17.35 -46.67 0.37
CA TRP A 80 -18.57 -47.37 0.77
C TRP A 80 -19.67 -46.41 1.24
N ASP A 81 -20.89 -46.93 1.26
CA ASP A 81 -22.01 -46.24 1.88
C ASP A 81 -21.77 -46.08 3.39
N ASN A 82 -22.32 -45.00 3.95
CA ASN A 82 -22.43 -44.71 5.38
C ASN A 82 -21.10 -44.63 6.15
N LEU A 83 -20.05 -44.02 5.57
CA LEU A 83 -18.74 -43.74 6.20
C LEU A 83 -18.24 -44.92 7.06
N SER A 84 -18.29 -46.13 6.50
CA SER A 84 -18.29 -47.38 7.24
C SER A 84 -16.93 -48.08 7.27
N TYR A 85 -16.76 -49.03 8.20
CA TYR A 85 -15.57 -49.91 8.31
C TYR A 85 -14.21 -49.19 8.42
N ASN A 86 -14.21 -47.93 8.86
CA ASN A 86 -13.03 -47.06 8.88
C ASN A 86 -12.33 -46.97 7.50
N ARG A 87 -13.06 -47.20 6.41
CA ARG A 87 -12.61 -46.99 5.02
C ARG A 87 -12.69 -45.51 4.69
N LEU A 88 -11.92 -44.72 5.43
CA LEU A 88 -12.05 -43.26 5.49
C LEU A 88 -10.71 -42.62 5.20
N ALA A 89 -10.70 -41.62 4.34
CA ALA A 89 -9.59 -40.69 4.14
C ALA A 89 -10.11 -39.26 4.23
N VAL A 90 -9.30 -38.34 4.74
CA VAL A 90 -9.63 -36.92 4.82
C VAL A 90 -8.74 -36.17 3.84
N PHE A 91 -9.37 -35.38 2.99
CA PHE A 91 -8.75 -34.55 1.98
C PHE A 91 -8.88 -33.08 2.42
N GLU A 92 -7.79 -32.53 2.95
CA GLU A 92 -7.76 -31.22 3.61
C GLU A 92 -7.45 -30.07 2.64
N ARG A 93 -7.39 -30.37 1.34
CA ARG A 93 -7.06 -29.46 0.25
C ARG A 93 -7.75 -29.88 -1.03
N HIS A 94 -7.68 -29.02 -2.05
CA HIS A 94 -8.07 -29.40 -3.40
C HIS A 94 -7.30 -30.65 -3.84
N THR A 95 -8.03 -31.71 -4.17
CA THR A 95 -7.44 -33.01 -4.51
C THR A 95 -8.07 -33.52 -5.80
N HIS A 96 -7.24 -33.71 -6.82
CA HIS A 96 -7.68 -34.27 -8.10
C HIS A 96 -7.95 -35.77 -7.99
N ASN A 97 -8.85 -36.25 -8.84
CA ASN A 97 -9.31 -37.64 -8.90
C ASN A 97 -8.17 -38.68 -8.85
N GLU A 98 -7.13 -38.47 -9.65
CA GLU A 98 -6.01 -39.40 -9.80
C GLU A 98 -5.21 -39.55 -8.48
N ALA A 99 -5.16 -38.50 -7.67
CA ALA A 99 -4.51 -38.51 -6.35
C ALA A 99 -5.34 -39.26 -5.28
N MET A 100 -6.59 -39.61 -5.59
CA MET A 100 -7.50 -40.33 -4.70
C MET A 100 -7.54 -41.85 -4.95
N GLU A 101 -6.91 -42.34 -6.03
CA GLU A 101 -6.93 -43.76 -6.42
C GLU A 101 -6.15 -44.70 -5.47
N HIS A 102 -5.19 -44.15 -4.72
CA HIS A 102 -4.31 -44.94 -3.85
C HIS A 102 -3.98 -44.24 -2.53
N VAL A 103 -4.97 -44.14 -1.63
CA VAL A 103 -4.86 -43.38 -0.37
C VAL A 103 -4.91 -44.31 0.83
N LEU A 104 -3.98 -44.11 1.78
CA LEU A 104 -3.98 -44.84 3.04
C LEU A 104 -5.20 -44.44 3.90
N ALA A 105 -6.15 -45.36 4.02
CA ALA A 105 -7.36 -45.16 4.80
C ALA A 105 -7.14 -45.39 6.31
N ARG A 106 -8.06 -44.90 7.15
CA ARG A 106 -8.03 -45.09 8.62
C ARG A 106 -8.02 -46.55 9.09
N ASN A 107 -8.41 -47.50 8.24
CA ASN A 107 -8.33 -48.93 8.53
C ASN A 107 -6.95 -49.54 8.22
N GLY A 108 -5.97 -48.73 7.82
CA GLY A 108 -4.59 -49.15 7.55
C GLY A 108 -4.37 -49.78 6.16
N ARG A 109 -5.33 -49.68 5.24
CA ARG A 109 -5.20 -50.18 3.86
C ARG A 109 -5.17 -49.02 2.87
N TYR A 110 -4.45 -49.18 1.76
CA TYR A 110 -4.56 -48.28 0.61
C TYR A 110 -5.85 -48.59 -0.15
N LEU A 111 -6.70 -47.58 -0.30
CA LEU A 111 -8.01 -47.67 -0.92
C LEU A 111 -8.15 -46.58 -2.00
N ASP A 112 -9.11 -46.78 -2.88
CA ASP A 112 -9.48 -45.84 -3.94
C ASP A 112 -10.71 -45.02 -3.49
N PHE A 113 -10.57 -43.70 -3.48
CA PHE A 113 -11.60 -42.72 -3.14
C PHE A 113 -11.99 -41.83 -4.33
N SER A 114 -11.50 -42.14 -5.54
CA SER A 114 -11.82 -41.43 -6.80
C SER A 114 -13.33 -41.47 -7.13
N ASN A 115 -14.02 -42.53 -6.70
CA ASN A 115 -15.46 -42.75 -6.83
C ASN A 115 -16.17 -42.90 -5.48
N PRO A 116 -16.32 -41.84 -4.66
CA PRO A 116 -16.84 -41.97 -3.32
C PRO A 116 -18.33 -42.31 -3.30
N ARG A 117 -18.75 -42.95 -2.21
CA ARG A 117 -20.16 -43.28 -1.93
C ARG A 117 -20.73 -42.57 -0.72
N SER A 118 -19.89 -42.04 0.17
CA SER A 118 -20.34 -41.21 1.29
C SER A 118 -19.30 -40.15 1.66
N MET A 119 -19.76 -39.03 2.23
CA MET A 119 -18.94 -37.84 2.51
C MET A 119 -19.29 -37.22 3.87
N ARG A 120 -18.28 -36.64 4.54
CA ARG A 120 -18.45 -35.73 5.68
C ARG A 120 -17.46 -34.57 5.55
N VAL A 121 -17.84 -33.37 5.98
CA VAL A 121 -16.90 -32.27 6.09
C VAL A 121 -16.48 -32.11 7.54
N VAL A 122 -15.16 -32.04 7.76
CA VAL A 122 -14.54 -31.88 9.08
C VAL A 122 -13.80 -30.55 9.12
N SER A 123 -13.69 -29.95 10.30
CA SER A 123 -12.79 -28.81 10.50
C SER A 123 -11.35 -29.32 10.57
N THR A 124 -10.45 -28.65 9.85
CA THR A 124 -9.02 -28.91 9.81
C THR A 124 -8.27 -27.70 10.34
N ALA A 125 -7.00 -27.86 10.71
CA ALA A 125 -6.17 -26.71 11.02
C ALA A 125 -5.93 -25.89 9.74
N LYS A 126 -5.90 -24.56 9.84
CA LYS A 126 -5.52 -23.68 8.74
C LYS A 126 -4.13 -24.10 8.21
N PRO A 127 -3.94 -24.29 6.89
CA PRO A 127 -2.60 -24.50 6.33
C PRO A 127 -1.75 -23.25 6.59
N ASP A 128 -0.61 -23.42 7.26
CA ASP A 128 0.35 -22.34 7.54
C ASP A 128 1.48 -22.28 6.50
N GLU A 129 1.37 -23.06 5.42
CA GLU A 129 2.39 -23.25 4.40
C GLU A 129 1.79 -23.15 2.99
N ALA A 130 2.59 -22.64 2.05
CA ALA A 130 2.31 -22.66 0.61
C ALA A 130 3.37 -23.51 -0.09
N CYS A 131 3.00 -24.18 -1.19
CA CYS A 131 3.79 -25.27 -1.76
C CYS A 131 3.96 -25.14 -3.27
N ILE A 132 4.99 -25.80 -3.78
CA ILE A 132 5.05 -26.26 -5.17
C ILE A 132 4.95 -27.79 -5.20
N VAL A 133 4.24 -28.33 -6.19
CA VAL A 133 4.02 -29.77 -6.34
C VAL A 133 4.56 -30.25 -7.67
N SER A 134 5.50 -31.19 -7.63
CA SER A 134 6.09 -31.81 -8.82
C SER A 134 5.05 -32.62 -9.58
N ARG A 135 4.77 -32.25 -10.84
CA ARG A 135 3.94 -33.04 -11.76
C ARG A 135 4.58 -34.37 -12.15
N GLN A 136 5.90 -34.47 -12.02
CA GLN A 136 6.65 -35.66 -12.40
C GLN A 136 6.57 -36.76 -11.33
N THR A 137 6.44 -36.37 -10.06
CA THR A 137 6.62 -37.29 -8.93
C THR A 137 5.54 -37.17 -7.85
N GLY A 138 4.68 -36.16 -7.92
CA GLY A 138 3.74 -35.80 -6.85
C GLY A 138 4.41 -35.24 -5.59
N ALA A 139 5.74 -35.08 -5.59
CA ALA A 139 6.47 -34.58 -4.42
C ALA A 139 6.18 -33.10 -4.18
N GLU A 140 5.92 -32.73 -2.92
CA GLU A 140 5.64 -31.36 -2.51
C GLU A 140 6.87 -30.72 -1.85
N TYR A 141 7.02 -29.41 -2.05
CA TYR A 141 7.94 -28.58 -1.29
C TYR A 141 7.21 -27.36 -0.77
N CYS A 142 7.04 -27.32 0.55
CA CYS A 142 6.22 -26.35 1.26
C CYS A 142 7.08 -25.46 2.17
N LEU A 143 6.69 -24.20 2.32
CA LEU A 143 7.34 -23.21 3.17
C LEU A 143 6.29 -22.32 3.85
N LYS A 144 6.61 -21.80 5.04
CA LYS A 144 5.77 -20.82 5.75
C LYS A 144 5.99 -19.40 5.25
N ALA A 145 5.05 -18.50 5.55
CA ALA A 145 5.23 -17.06 5.31
C ALA A 145 6.58 -16.56 5.87
N GLY A 146 7.33 -15.81 5.07
CA GLY A 146 8.65 -15.30 5.41
C GLY A 146 9.80 -16.28 5.18
N GLN A 147 9.54 -17.55 4.89
CA GLN A 147 10.56 -18.55 4.59
C GLN A 147 10.90 -18.59 3.09
N ARG A 148 12.13 -19.00 2.79
CA ARG A 148 12.64 -19.21 1.43
C ARG A 148 13.38 -20.52 1.31
N SER A 149 13.53 -21.00 0.08
CA SER A 149 14.47 -22.05 -0.24
C SER A 149 15.90 -21.61 0.09
N GLY A 150 16.82 -22.58 0.11
CA GLY A 150 18.26 -22.30 0.10
C GLY A 150 18.68 -21.56 -1.17
N TYR A 151 19.96 -21.68 -1.54
CA TYR A 151 20.45 -21.11 -2.81
C TYR A 151 19.65 -21.66 -4.01
N SER A 152 19.28 -22.94 -3.98
CA SER A 152 18.37 -23.57 -4.93
C SER A 152 17.28 -24.34 -4.19
N LEU A 153 16.20 -24.67 -4.91
CA LEU A 153 15.25 -25.71 -4.52
C LEU A 153 15.95 -27.05 -4.33
N PRO A 154 15.43 -27.95 -3.48
CA PRO A 154 15.96 -29.29 -3.32
C PRO A 154 16.00 -30.07 -4.63
N TYR A 155 16.98 -30.96 -4.77
CA TYR A 155 17.24 -31.69 -6.02
C TYR A 155 16.02 -32.47 -6.56
N TYR A 156 15.13 -32.94 -5.68
CA TYR A 156 13.97 -33.76 -6.03
C TYR A 156 12.80 -32.97 -6.62
N ILE A 157 12.89 -31.64 -6.66
CA ILE A 157 11.85 -30.75 -7.22
C ILE A 157 12.43 -29.61 -8.07
N ARG A 158 13.72 -29.31 -7.94
CA ARG A 158 14.40 -28.25 -8.70
C ARG A 158 14.32 -28.51 -10.20
N GLY A 159 13.76 -27.56 -10.95
CA GLY A 159 13.61 -27.65 -12.41
C GLY A 159 12.58 -28.71 -12.86
N HIS A 160 11.79 -29.28 -11.94
CA HIS A 160 10.64 -30.08 -12.31
C HIS A 160 9.52 -29.19 -12.84
N GLN A 161 8.63 -29.77 -13.64
CA GLN A 161 7.33 -29.14 -13.87
C GLN A 161 6.55 -29.16 -12.56
N VAL A 162 6.14 -27.98 -12.10
CA VAL A 162 5.37 -27.88 -10.85
C VAL A 162 4.04 -27.17 -11.03
N ASP A 163 3.11 -27.44 -10.13
CA ASP A 163 1.95 -26.60 -9.84
C ASP A 163 2.21 -25.82 -8.54
N VAL A 164 1.62 -24.63 -8.40
CA VAL A 164 1.66 -23.83 -7.17
C VAL A 164 0.38 -24.06 -6.39
N ILE A 165 0.53 -24.32 -5.10
CA ILE A 165 -0.55 -24.27 -4.10
C ILE A 165 -0.32 -23.06 -3.22
N ALA A 166 -1.18 -22.06 -3.32
CA ALA A 166 -1.11 -20.81 -2.57
C ALA A 166 -2.44 -20.55 -1.84
N PRO A 167 -2.58 -21.06 -0.60
CA PRO A 167 -3.78 -20.88 0.21
C PRO A 167 -4.11 -19.40 0.47
N GLU A 168 -5.38 -19.12 0.78
CA GLU A 168 -5.84 -17.78 1.10
C GLU A 168 -5.02 -17.18 2.28
N GLY A 169 -4.52 -15.96 2.10
CA GLY A 169 -3.61 -15.31 3.06
C GLY A 169 -2.11 -15.55 2.83
N LEU A 170 -1.73 -16.45 1.92
CA LEU A 170 -0.34 -16.74 1.52
C LEU A 170 -0.13 -16.51 0.01
N ALA A 171 1.14 -16.42 -0.39
CA ALA A 171 1.52 -16.40 -1.79
C ALA A 171 2.88 -17.05 -2.01
N VAL A 172 3.09 -17.60 -3.20
CA VAL A 172 4.36 -18.25 -3.59
C VAL A 172 5.10 -17.34 -4.56
N MET A 173 6.29 -16.91 -4.18
CA MET A 173 7.24 -16.23 -5.07
C MET A 173 8.18 -17.27 -5.66
N LEU A 174 8.25 -17.35 -7.00
CA LEU A 174 9.16 -18.24 -7.71
C LEU A 174 10.19 -17.45 -8.52
N SER A 175 11.34 -18.09 -8.75
CA SER A 175 12.30 -17.71 -9.79
C SER A 175 12.65 -18.90 -10.66
N ASP A 176 12.81 -18.65 -11.96
CA ASP A 176 13.39 -19.60 -12.91
C ASP A 176 14.89 -19.79 -12.68
N TRP A 177 15.52 -18.91 -11.89
CA TRP A 177 16.93 -18.96 -11.52
C TRP A 177 17.15 -19.35 -10.06
N ASP A 178 18.39 -19.73 -9.77
CA ASP A 178 18.82 -19.95 -8.39
C ASP A 178 18.82 -18.61 -7.62
N ASN A 179 18.60 -18.69 -6.32
CA ASN A 179 18.74 -17.62 -5.34
C ASN A 179 17.81 -16.41 -5.50
N LEU A 180 16.63 -16.56 -6.11
CA LEU A 180 15.64 -15.48 -6.31
C LEU A 180 16.28 -14.22 -6.93
N SER A 181 17.05 -14.39 -8.00
CA SER A 181 17.99 -13.38 -8.51
C SER A 181 17.46 -12.57 -9.70
N TYR A 182 18.08 -11.41 -9.96
CA TYR A 182 17.86 -10.55 -11.14
C TYR A 182 16.41 -10.06 -11.35
N ASN A 183 15.65 -9.95 -10.26
CA ASN A 183 14.21 -9.63 -10.30
C ASN A 183 13.42 -10.51 -11.28
N ARG A 184 13.93 -11.72 -11.57
CA ARG A 184 13.24 -12.76 -12.34
C ARG A 184 12.29 -13.49 -11.41
N LEU A 185 11.35 -12.72 -10.86
CA LEU A 185 10.47 -13.13 -9.77
C LEU A 185 9.04 -12.96 -10.21
N ALA A 186 8.20 -13.95 -9.91
CA ALA A 186 6.75 -13.83 -10.03
C ALA A 186 6.09 -14.32 -8.76
N VAL A 187 5.01 -13.65 -8.36
CA VAL A 187 4.23 -14.00 -7.18
C VAL A 187 2.88 -14.55 -7.58
N PHE A 188 2.56 -15.71 -7.04
CA PHE A 188 1.35 -16.48 -7.27
C PHE A 188 0.52 -16.45 -5.99
N THR A 189 -0.59 -15.70 -6.01
CA THR A 189 -1.46 -15.45 -4.85
C THR A 189 -2.66 -16.40 -4.75
N LYS A 190 -2.70 -17.39 -5.63
CA LYS A 190 -3.73 -18.42 -5.72
C LYS A 190 -3.11 -19.67 -6.30
N ASP A 191 -3.80 -20.79 -6.15
CA ASP A 191 -3.43 -22.03 -6.83
C ASP A 191 -3.26 -21.77 -8.33
N THR A 192 -2.08 -22.10 -8.84
CA THR A 192 -1.67 -21.75 -10.20
C THR A 192 -1.07 -22.97 -10.87
N ASN A 193 -1.65 -23.36 -11.99
CA ASN A 193 -1.19 -24.52 -12.74
C ASN A 193 0.12 -24.23 -13.50
N ASN A 194 0.90 -25.26 -13.78
CA ASN A 194 2.16 -25.18 -14.53
C ASN A 194 2.08 -24.32 -15.80
N GLU A 195 0.97 -24.45 -16.53
CA GLU A 195 0.74 -23.77 -17.81
C GLU A 195 0.56 -22.25 -17.65
N ASP A 196 -0.06 -21.82 -16.54
CA ASP A 196 -0.24 -20.41 -16.21
C ASP A 196 1.07 -19.76 -15.76
N MET A 197 2.11 -20.55 -15.49
CA MET A 197 3.43 -20.08 -15.09
C MET A 197 4.40 -19.87 -16.25
N LYS A 198 4.06 -20.27 -17.49
CA LYS A 198 4.99 -20.24 -18.65
C LYS A 198 5.23 -18.86 -19.28
N ASN A 199 4.36 -17.91 -19.00
CA ASN A 199 4.44 -16.56 -19.58
C ASN A 199 3.90 -15.53 -18.59
N VAL A 200 4.60 -15.37 -17.47
CA VAL A 200 4.22 -14.49 -16.37
C VAL A 200 5.09 -13.25 -16.39
N ARG A 201 4.47 -12.07 -16.29
CA ARG A 201 5.19 -10.81 -16.14
C ARG A 201 5.94 -10.84 -14.81
N ALA A 202 7.25 -10.97 -14.88
CA ALA A 202 8.15 -10.96 -13.75
C ALA A 202 8.40 -9.54 -13.25
N TYR A 203 8.98 -9.42 -12.05
CA TYR A 203 9.29 -8.13 -11.42
C TYR A 203 10.24 -7.27 -12.27
N ASN A 204 11.17 -7.88 -13.00
CA ASN A 204 12.04 -7.20 -13.96
C ASN A 204 11.37 -6.75 -15.27
N GLY A 205 10.04 -6.75 -15.33
CA GLY A 205 9.31 -6.30 -16.51
C GLY A 205 9.42 -7.22 -17.74
N ARG A 206 9.89 -8.46 -17.61
CA ARG A 206 9.88 -9.43 -18.72
C ARG A 206 8.82 -10.49 -18.49
N ASN A 207 8.25 -11.03 -19.57
CA ASN A 207 7.44 -12.24 -19.44
C ASN A 207 8.38 -13.46 -19.40
N LEU A 208 8.37 -14.19 -18.29
CA LEU A 208 9.26 -15.32 -18.03
C LEU A 208 8.47 -16.60 -17.75
N ASP A 209 9.17 -17.73 -17.82
CA ASP A 209 8.64 -19.05 -17.56
C ASP A 209 9.06 -19.54 -16.16
N PHE A 210 8.10 -19.63 -15.24
CA PHE A 210 8.25 -20.11 -13.87
C PHE A 210 7.75 -21.56 -13.70
N SER A 211 7.39 -22.23 -14.79
CA SER A 211 6.87 -23.61 -14.77
C SER A 211 7.92 -24.65 -14.35
N HIS A 212 9.20 -24.28 -14.38
CA HIS A 212 10.35 -25.09 -13.93
C HIS A 212 11.21 -24.30 -12.94
N PRO A 213 10.71 -23.96 -11.74
CA PRO A 213 11.38 -23.04 -10.84
C PRO A 213 12.67 -23.65 -10.28
N ARG A 214 13.60 -22.76 -9.91
CA ARG A 214 14.87 -23.11 -9.29
C ARG A 214 15.02 -22.56 -7.88
N SER A 215 14.24 -21.56 -7.50
CA SER A 215 14.19 -21.04 -6.12
C SER A 215 12.79 -20.53 -5.79
N MET A 216 12.46 -20.50 -4.49
CA MET A 216 11.12 -20.19 -3.99
C MET A 216 11.19 -19.38 -2.68
N ARG A 217 10.20 -18.52 -2.45
CA ARG A 217 9.88 -17.89 -1.16
C ARG A 217 8.37 -17.91 -0.96
N VAL A 218 7.92 -18.01 0.29
CA VAL A 218 6.50 -17.84 0.63
C VAL A 218 6.30 -16.52 1.35
N LEU A 219 5.29 -15.78 0.90
CA LEU A 219 4.92 -14.46 1.38
C LEU A 219 3.57 -14.53 2.08
N SER A 220 3.31 -13.59 2.98
CA SER A 220 1.93 -13.30 3.36
C SER A 220 1.25 -12.58 2.21
N ARG A 221 0.02 -12.94 1.85
CA ARG A 221 -0.74 -12.24 0.80
C ARG A 221 -0.94 -10.75 1.11
N ALA A 222 -1.03 -10.38 2.39
CA ALA A 222 -1.08 -8.98 2.83
C ALA A 222 0.20 -8.20 2.50
N THR A 223 1.31 -8.91 2.27
CA THR A 223 2.61 -8.33 1.87
C THR A 223 2.87 -8.45 0.36
N VAL A 224 1.92 -8.98 -0.41
CA VAL A 224 2.06 -9.11 -1.86
C VAL A 224 1.59 -7.83 -2.55
N PRO A 225 2.45 -7.20 -3.37
CA PRO A 225 2.09 -6.01 -4.12
C PRO A 225 0.88 -6.27 -5.02
N THR A 226 -0.20 -5.49 -4.86
CA THR A 226 -1.31 -5.46 -5.82
C THR A 226 -0.80 -5.05 -7.21
N ASN A 227 -1.58 -5.23 -8.28
CA ASN A 227 -1.14 -4.84 -9.63
C ASN A 227 -0.85 -3.33 -9.79
N LYS A 228 -1.24 -2.50 -8.81
CA LYS A 228 -1.00 -1.06 -8.76
C LYS A 228 -0.03 -0.65 -7.64
N GLN A 229 0.50 -1.59 -6.85
CA GLN A 229 1.53 -1.29 -5.85
C GLN A 229 2.86 -0.99 -6.55
N LEU A 230 3.46 0.14 -6.17
CA LEU A 230 4.77 0.59 -6.62
C LEU A 230 5.72 0.63 -5.43
N ILE A 231 6.99 0.29 -5.65
CA ILE A 231 7.99 0.19 -4.57
C ILE A 231 9.33 0.73 -5.05
N GLN A 232 9.98 1.58 -4.26
CA GLN A 232 11.43 1.70 -4.28
C GLN A 232 11.97 1.06 -3.02
N ASP A 233 12.73 -0.03 -3.18
CA ASP A 233 13.49 -0.65 -2.08
C ASP A 233 14.97 -0.37 -2.31
N PHE A 234 15.56 0.48 -1.47
CA PHE A 234 16.97 0.83 -1.61
C PHE A 234 17.89 -0.35 -1.30
N ASN A 235 17.40 -1.43 -0.68
CA ASN A 235 18.18 -2.65 -0.47
C ASN A 235 18.60 -3.35 -1.77
N ASP A 236 17.89 -3.10 -2.88
CA ASP A 236 18.18 -3.69 -4.18
C ASP A 236 19.47 -3.14 -4.82
N PHE A 237 19.98 -2.01 -4.32
CA PHE A 237 21.29 -1.48 -4.70
C PHE A 237 22.42 -2.38 -4.16
N THR A 238 22.79 -3.39 -4.93
CA THR A 238 23.90 -4.30 -4.64
C THR A 238 25.08 -4.01 -5.58
N ASP A 239 26.27 -3.79 -5.02
CA ASP A 239 27.54 -3.67 -5.77
C ASP A 239 27.69 -2.47 -6.74
N GLN A 240 26.92 -1.39 -6.56
CA GLN A 240 26.97 -0.18 -7.44
C GLN A 240 27.77 1.00 -6.86
N TYR A 241 28.66 0.74 -5.90
CA TYR A 241 29.32 1.80 -5.13
C TYR A 241 30.68 2.18 -5.69
N ASP A 242 30.85 3.44 -6.09
CA ASP A 242 32.14 4.01 -6.47
C ASP A 242 33.12 4.13 -5.27
N ARG A 243 32.61 3.99 -4.03
CA ARG A 243 33.43 3.99 -2.79
C ARG A 243 33.31 2.74 -1.95
N GLY A 244 32.92 1.62 -2.57
CA GLY A 244 32.93 0.29 -1.96
C GLY A 244 31.78 0.01 -0.99
N SER A 245 31.46 0.93 -0.06
CA SER A 245 30.35 0.75 0.90
C SER A 245 29.19 1.74 0.73
N TRP A 246 29.34 2.74 -0.13
CA TRP A 246 28.35 3.75 -0.52
C TRP A 246 28.77 4.43 -1.84
N GLY A 247 27.84 5.11 -2.51
CA GLY A 247 28.09 5.85 -3.73
C GLY A 247 26.95 6.78 -4.14
N LEU A 248 27.18 7.60 -5.16
CA LEU A 248 26.18 8.49 -5.74
C LEU A 248 25.44 7.79 -6.88
N VAL A 249 24.11 7.82 -6.83
CA VAL A 249 23.23 7.21 -7.84
C VAL A 249 22.44 8.27 -8.59
N GLU A 250 22.18 7.96 -9.86
CA GLU A 250 21.20 8.61 -10.71
C GLU A 250 20.16 7.54 -11.07
N PHE A 251 18.89 7.91 -11.07
CA PHE A 251 17.84 7.02 -11.55
C PHE A 251 17.67 7.24 -13.05
N ASP A 252 17.65 6.14 -13.78
CA ASP A 252 17.34 6.12 -15.20
C ASP A 252 16.28 5.06 -15.49
N ASN A 253 15.51 5.28 -16.55
CA ASN A 253 14.60 4.30 -17.12
C ASN A 253 15.18 3.88 -18.47
N ASN A 254 15.64 2.63 -18.56
CA ASN A 254 16.31 2.09 -19.76
C ASN A 254 17.50 2.94 -20.25
N GLY A 255 18.30 3.49 -19.32
CA GLY A 255 19.48 4.30 -19.63
C GLY A 255 19.18 5.74 -20.05
N GLN A 256 17.94 6.22 -19.84
CA GLN A 256 17.56 7.62 -19.99
C GLN A 256 17.16 8.22 -18.64
N PRO A 257 17.67 9.41 -18.26
CA PRO A 257 17.27 10.06 -17.01
C PRO A 257 15.75 10.25 -16.95
N VAL A 258 15.18 10.05 -15.76
CA VAL A 258 13.77 10.40 -15.51
C VAL A 258 13.64 11.92 -15.40
N ILE A 259 12.70 12.51 -16.14
CA ILE A 259 12.46 13.97 -16.18
C ILE A 259 10.97 14.27 -16.14
N GLU A 260 10.58 15.37 -15.48
CA GLU A 260 9.17 15.76 -15.28
C GLU A 260 8.35 15.83 -16.60
N ASP A 261 8.97 16.18 -17.72
CA ASP A 261 8.32 16.25 -19.03
C ASP A 261 7.75 14.89 -19.49
N ASP A 262 8.32 13.78 -19.02
CA ASP A 262 7.83 12.43 -19.30
C ASP A 262 7.54 11.65 -18.02
N LYS A 263 6.43 12.02 -17.36
CA LYS A 263 5.98 11.45 -16.07
C LYS A 263 5.82 9.93 -16.09
N ALA A 264 5.60 9.33 -17.26
CA ALA A 264 5.46 7.88 -17.39
C ALA A 264 6.78 7.14 -17.14
N THR A 265 7.93 7.82 -17.28
CA THR A 265 9.27 7.24 -17.05
C THR A 265 9.61 7.06 -15.58
N PHE A 266 8.91 7.70 -14.65
CA PHE A 266 9.14 7.59 -13.20
C PHE A 266 8.74 6.23 -12.62
N VAL A 267 8.21 5.33 -13.44
CA VAL A 267 7.91 3.96 -13.04
C VAL A 267 8.50 2.98 -14.06
N GLU A 268 9.42 2.13 -13.61
CA GLU A 268 9.91 0.99 -14.38
C GLU A 268 9.29 -0.31 -13.84
N GLY A 269 8.26 -0.80 -14.53
CA GLY A 269 7.52 -1.98 -14.09
C GLY A 269 6.71 -1.73 -12.82
N ARG A 270 7.34 -1.95 -11.65
CA ARG A 270 6.78 -1.63 -10.31
C ARG A 270 7.73 -0.79 -9.47
N GLU A 271 8.89 -0.43 -10.02
CA GLU A 271 9.88 0.37 -9.31
C GLU A 271 9.51 1.86 -9.39
N ILE A 272 9.55 2.57 -8.25
CA ILE A 272 9.38 4.02 -8.21
C ILE A 272 10.74 4.66 -8.44
N LEU A 273 10.96 5.25 -9.61
CA LEU A 273 12.17 6.01 -9.88
C LEU A 273 12.01 7.44 -9.35
N PHE A 274 13.14 8.08 -9.03
CA PHE A 274 13.18 9.44 -8.49
C PHE A 274 14.10 10.34 -9.29
N GLN A 275 13.64 11.56 -9.58
CA GLN A 275 14.55 12.65 -9.90
C GLN A 275 15.13 13.21 -8.60
N VAL A 276 16.37 13.68 -8.65
CA VAL A 276 17.08 14.23 -7.50
C VAL A 276 17.39 15.69 -7.77
N SER A 277 17.05 16.56 -6.83
CA SER A 277 17.11 18.02 -6.98
C SER A 277 17.83 18.66 -5.81
N TRP A 278 18.61 19.73 -6.04
CA TRP A 278 19.20 20.49 -4.93
C TRP A 278 18.13 21.27 -4.15
N THR A 279 18.19 21.23 -2.81
CA THR A 279 17.28 22.04 -1.97
C THR A 279 17.60 23.54 -2.10
N GLU A 280 16.62 24.41 -1.84
CA GLU A 280 16.85 25.86 -1.76
C GLU A 280 17.99 26.22 -0.78
N ARG A 281 18.09 25.49 0.34
CA ARG A 281 19.15 25.69 1.34
C ARG A 281 20.52 25.34 0.77
N THR A 282 20.62 24.27 -0.02
CA THR A 282 21.85 23.93 -0.72
C THR A 282 22.21 24.98 -1.77
N LEU A 283 21.25 25.42 -2.60
CA LEU A 283 21.50 26.45 -3.62
C LEU A 283 22.01 27.76 -3.00
N ARG A 284 21.42 28.18 -1.87
CA ARG A 284 21.88 29.32 -1.08
C ARG A 284 23.32 29.18 -0.61
N LYS A 285 23.70 27.98 -0.15
CA LYS A 285 25.06 27.68 0.27
C LYS A 285 26.04 27.73 -0.90
N LEU A 286 25.66 27.20 -2.07
CA LEU A 286 26.49 27.19 -3.28
C LEU A 286 26.73 28.60 -3.84
N LEU A 287 25.74 29.51 -3.75
CA LEU A 287 25.80 30.84 -4.36
C LEU A 287 26.17 31.96 -3.39
N SER A 288 26.23 31.69 -2.07
CA SER A 288 26.15 32.65 -0.96
C SER A 288 24.77 33.29 -0.77
N ASP A 289 24.47 33.76 0.45
CA ASP A 289 23.18 34.36 0.81
C ASP A 289 22.81 35.56 -0.11
N GLU A 290 23.77 36.45 -0.39
CA GLU A 290 23.53 37.67 -1.17
C GLU A 290 23.19 37.36 -2.63
N SER A 291 24.00 36.53 -3.29
CA SER A 291 23.74 36.15 -4.68
C SER A 291 22.45 35.35 -4.81
N PHE A 292 22.19 34.44 -3.86
CA PHE A 292 20.98 33.61 -3.89
C PHE A 292 19.72 34.46 -3.77
N GLU A 293 19.65 35.41 -2.83
CA GLU A 293 18.48 36.31 -2.71
C GLU A 293 18.30 37.20 -3.94
N THR A 294 19.41 37.68 -4.50
CA THR A 294 19.41 38.48 -5.73
C THR A 294 18.82 37.67 -6.89
N LEU A 295 19.32 36.45 -7.11
CA LEU A 295 18.86 35.56 -8.17
C LEU A 295 17.43 35.07 -7.93
N LYS A 296 17.06 34.78 -6.69
CA LYS A 296 15.71 34.32 -6.33
C LYS A 296 14.67 35.39 -6.69
N THR A 297 15.02 36.65 -6.50
CA THR A 297 14.17 37.79 -6.87
C THR A 297 14.13 38.02 -8.38
N SER A 298 15.23 37.77 -9.11
CA SER A 298 15.31 38.06 -10.55
C SER A 298 14.75 36.95 -11.44
N VAL A 299 15.07 35.69 -11.16
CA VAL A 299 14.74 34.54 -12.03
C VAL A 299 13.97 33.43 -11.32
N GLY A 300 13.86 33.47 -9.99
CA GLY A 300 13.17 32.44 -9.20
C GLY A 300 14.05 31.21 -8.91
N VAL A 301 13.65 30.43 -7.90
CA VAL A 301 14.44 29.28 -7.40
C VAL A 301 14.58 28.17 -8.43
N ASP A 302 13.53 27.89 -9.21
CA ASP A 302 13.56 26.79 -10.18
C ASP A 302 14.54 27.07 -11.31
N LYS A 303 14.62 28.32 -11.77
CA LYS A 303 15.62 28.70 -12.77
C LYS A 303 17.04 28.66 -12.22
N ILE A 304 17.24 29.05 -10.96
CA ILE A 304 18.55 28.89 -10.28
C ILE A 304 18.94 27.42 -10.26
N ARG A 305 18.01 26.54 -9.89
CA ARG A 305 18.25 25.10 -9.80
C ARG A 305 18.64 24.53 -11.16
N GLU A 306 17.87 24.82 -12.21
CA GLU A 306 18.18 24.41 -13.59
C GLU A 306 19.61 24.83 -14.00
N LEU A 307 19.98 26.09 -13.75
CA LEU A 307 21.31 26.61 -14.07
C LEU A 307 22.42 25.94 -13.27
N VAL A 308 22.19 25.59 -12.00
CA VAL A 308 23.18 24.90 -11.17
C VAL A 308 23.32 23.43 -11.59
N GLU A 309 22.21 22.76 -11.89
CA GLU A 309 22.16 21.35 -12.27
C GLU A 309 22.80 21.08 -13.65
N GLU A 310 22.83 22.07 -14.54
CA GLU A 310 23.60 21.99 -15.81
C GLU A 310 25.10 21.73 -15.56
N TYR A 311 25.65 22.25 -14.45
CA TYR A 311 27.07 22.11 -14.12
C TYR A 311 27.34 21.07 -13.03
N CYS A 312 26.38 20.86 -12.13
CA CYS A 312 26.49 20.01 -10.96
C CYS A 312 25.13 19.38 -10.71
N PRO A 313 24.76 18.32 -11.45
CA PRO A 313 23.49 17.64 -11.24
C PRO A 313 23.47 17.05 -9.83
N ALA A 314 22.33 17.18 -9.14
CA ALA A 314 22.15 16.54 -7.85
C ALA A 314 22.10 15.02 -8.03
N ARG A 315 22.68 14.29 -7.07
CA ARG A 315 22.73 12.82 -7.08
C ARG A 315 22.37 12.31 -5.69
N LEU A 316 21.67 11.19 -5.60
CA LEU A 316 21.30 10.63 -4.32
C LEU A 316 22.46 9.80 -3.77
N GLU A 317 22.78 9.94 -2.48
CA GLU A 317 23.72 9.03 -1.85
C GLU A 317 23.01 7.74 -1.42
N VAL A 318 23.51 6.58 -1.86
CA VAL A 318 23.03 5.26 -1.45
C VAL A 318 24.19 4.43 -0.93
N GLY A 319 23.99 3.71 0.16
CA GLY A 319 25.04 2.89 0.72
C GLY A 319 24.58 1.87 1.74
N THR A 320 25.53 1.06 2.18
CA THR A 320 25.30 0.05 3.21
C THR A 320 24.90 0.70 4.52
N HIS A 321 23.93 0.11 5.22
CA HIS A 321 23.51 0.52 6.56
C HIS A 321 24.70 0.79 7.51
N ARG A 322 25.74 -0.04 7.48
CA ARG A 322 26.96 0.12 8.30
C ARG A 322 27.72 1.42 8.04
N THR A 323 27.64 1.98 6.83
CA THR A 323 28.24 3.29 6.49
C THR A 323 27.58 4.42 7.25
N TYR A 324 26.27 4.30 7.53
CA TYR A 324 25.47 5.33 8.17
C TYR A 324 25.28 5.11 9.69
N GLY A 325 25.64 3.93 10.21
CA GLY A 325 25.67 3.64 11.64
C GLY A 325 25.95 2.16 11.96
N SER A 326 26.77 1.90 12.98
CA SER A 326 27.17 0.53 13.36
C SER A 326 26.05 -0.30 13.97
N GLN A 327 24.98 0.35 14.46
CA GLN A 327 23.81 -0.30 15.06
C GLN A 327 22.81 -0.84 14.03
N PHE A 328 22.96 -0.50 12.76
CA PHE A 328 22.03 -0.93 11.72
C PHE A 328 22.37 -2.35 11.21
N THR A 329 21.33 -3.17 10.99
CA THR A 329 21.44 -4.52 10.40
C THR A 329 21.91 -4.45 8.93
N ALA A 330 22.29 -5.57 8.32
CA ALA A 330 22.70 -5.61 6.90
C ALA A 330 21.58 -5.07 5.99
N GLY A 331 21.95 -4.35 4.93
CA GLY A 331 21.02 -3.70 3.99
C GLY A 331 21.62 -2.43 3.39
N HIS A 332 20.85 -1.76 2.54
CA HIS A 332 21.20 -0.49 1.91
C HIS A 332 20.09 0.53 2.11
N THR A 333 20.48 1.79 2.21
CA THR A 333 19.59 2.93 2.43
C THR A 333 20.10 4.11 1.64
N SER A 334 19.20 5.00 1.27
CA SER A 334 19.57 6.32 0.77
C SER A 334 19.71 7.30 1.91
N GLU A 335 20.58 8.28 1.76
CA GLU A 335 20.60 9.49 2.58
C GLU A 335 20.00 10.62 1.74
N LEU A 336 19.09 11.42 2.29
CA LEU A 336 18.58 12.66 1.65
C LEU A 336 19.62 13.79 1.71
N ASP A 337 20.86 13.42 1.47
CA ASP A 337 22.06 14.23 1.39
C ASP A 337 22.92 13.72 0.22
N SER A 338 23.81 14.56 -0.27
CA SER A 338 24.67 14.27 -1.40
C SER A 338 26.04 14.88 -1.23
N GLY A 339 27.06 14.11 -1.58
CA GLY A 339 28.41 14.63 -1.75
C GLY A 339 28.53 15.46 -3.02
N ASN A 340 29.11 16.66 -2.94
CA ASN A 340 29.37 17.52 -4.10
C ASN A 340 30.70 17.24 -4.83
N TYR A 341 31.33 16.07 -4.58
CA TYR A 341 32.69 15.79 -5.06
C TYR A 341 32.77 15.45 -6.56
N HIS A 342 31.65 15.13 -7.19
CA HIS A 342 31.54 14.98 -8.65
C HIS A 342 31.47 16.34 -9.36
N CYS A 343 31.19 17.42 -8.63
CA CYS A 343 30.99 18.74 -9.22
C CYS A 343 32.32 19.44 -9.52
N GLN A 344 32.37 20.10 -10.67
CA GLN A 344 33.56 20.80 -11.14
C GLN A 344 33.80 22.08 -10.31
N ARG A 345 35.01 22.22 -9.76
CA ARG A 345 35.41 23.41 -8.99
C ARG A 345 35.70 24.61 -9.89
N GLY A 346 35.47 25.81 -9.35
CA GLY A 346 35.70 27.07 -10.06
C GLY A 346 34.64 27.39 -11.12
N THR A 347 33.49 26.72 -11.03
CA THR A 347 32.36 26.90 -11.94
C THR A 347 31.51 28.08 -11.52
N SER A 348 30.74 28.63 -12.45
CA SER A 348 29.86 29.77 -12.20
C SER A 348 28.64 29.68 -13.11
N ILE A 349 27.51 30.20 -12.64
CA ILE A 349 26.33 30.39 -13.47
C ILE A 349 26.26 31.84 -13.94
N TYR A 350 25.62 32.06 -15.09
CA TYR A 350 25.49 33.39 -15.69
C TYR A 350 24.02 33.76 -15.85
N VAL A 351 23.62 34.89 -15.30
CA VAL A 351 22.27 35.45 -15.46
C VAL A 351 22.40 36.91 -15.87
N ASP A 352 21.79 37.27 -17.00
CA ASP A 352 21.85 38.62 -17.59
C ASP A 352 23.29 39.16 -17.74
N GLY A 353 24.23 38.29 -18.09
CA GLY A 353 25.65 38.63 -18.25
C GLY A 353 26.41 38.84 -16.94
N THR A 354 25.76 38.67 -15.79
CA THR A 354 26.40 38.71 -14.47
C THR A 354 26.89 37.33 -14.08
N ASN A 355 28.12 37.25 -13.57
CA ASN A 355 28.78 36.01 -13.17
C ASN A 355 28.53 35.70 -11.68
N TYR A 356 28.01 34.52 -11.38
CA TYR A 356 27.75 34.05 -10.01
C TYR A 356 28.57 32.79 -9.72
N PRO A 357 29.67 32.88 -8.95
CA PRO A 357 30.51 31.73 -8.66
C PRO A 357 29.81 30.70 -7.77
N LEU A 358 30.00 29.41 -8.08
CA LEU A 358 29.51 28.30 -7.28
C LEU A 358 30.60 27.79 -6.34
N ASP A 359 30.29 27.68 -5.05
CA ASP A 359 31.19 27.20 -4.03
C ASP A 359 31.02 25.69 -3.76
N PHE A 360 31.94 24.90 -4.31
CA PHE A 360 32.10 23.47 -4.03
C PHE A 360 33.31 23.19 -3.11
N SER A 361 33.70 24.15 -2.27
CA SER A 361 34.86 24.03 -1.38
C SER A 361 34.55 23.18 -0.14
N GLY A 362 35.51 22.32 0.23
CA GLY A 362 35.30 21.27 1.23
C GLY A 362 34.44 20.13 0.67
N ARG A 363 34.72 18.88 1.03
CA ARG A 363 33.84 17.73 0.70
C ARG A 363 32.59 17.80 1.58
N GLN A 364 31.77 18.81 1.36
CA GLN A 364 30.64 19.13 2.23
C GLN A 364 29.40 18.43 1.69
N ALA A 365 28.72 17.72 2.57
CA ALA A 365 27.40 17.18 2.26
C ALA A 365 26.43 18.35 1.98
N SER A 366 25.46 18.10 1.11
CA SER A 366 24.48 19.02 0.54
C SER A 366 23.11 18.33 0.45
N THR A 367 22.11 18.86 1.14
CA THR A 367 20.78 18.21 1.19
C THR A 367 20.09 18.22 -0.17
N VAL A 368 19.41 17.11 -0.47
CA VAL A 368 18.66 16.90 -1.73
C VAL A 368 17.18 16.69 -1.45
N ILE A 369 16.38 16.89 -2.50
CA ILE A 369 14.98 16.48 -2.57
C ILE A 369 14.94 15.32 -3.58
N ILE A 370 14.20 14.27 -3.27
CA ILE A 370 13.84 13.25 -4.26
C ILE A 370 12.37 13.41 -4.62
N GLU A 371 12.07 13.39 -5.91
CA GLU A 371 10.72 13.61 -6.44
C GLU A 371 10.34 12.50 -7.41
N SER A 372 9.07 12.10 -7.41
CA SER A 372 8.54 11.10 -8.33
C SER A 372 7.12 11.43 -8.77
N PHE A 373 6.68 10.82 -9.87
CA PHE A 373 5.33 10.95 -10.40
C PHE A 373 4.65 9.58 -10.41
N LEU A 374 3.77 9.36 -9.43
CA LEU A 374 3.05 8.10 -9.30
C LEU A 374 1.89 8.06 -10.31
N PRO A 375 1.79 7.05 -11.20
CA PRO A 375 0.61 6.85 -12.03
C PRO A 375 -0.58 6.51 -11.12
N THR A 376 -1.54 7.42 -11.07
CA THR A 376 -2.72 7.35 -10.18
C THR A 376 -4.01 7.48 -10.98
N VAL A 377 -5.14 7.15 -10.34
CA VAL A 377 -6.48 7.36 -10.89
C VAL A 377 -7.12 8.51 -10.13
N PRO A 378 -7.51 9.63 -10.78
CA PRO A 378 -8.26 10.68 -10.11
C PRO A 378 -9.47 10.11 -9.37
N GLY A 379 -9.70 10.55 -8.14
CA GLY A 379 -10.76 10.10 -7.24
C GLY A 379 -10.49 8.79 -6.49
N ALA A 380 -9.43 8.03 -6.81
CA ALA A 380 -8.99 6.87 -6.04
C ALA A 380 -8.13 7.29 -4.84
N THR A 381 -8.13 6.47 -3.78
CA THR A 381 -7.32 6.68 -2.58
C THR A 381 -6.08 5.79 -2.62
N TYR A 382 -4.95 6.39 -2.24
CA TYR A 382 -3.66 5.74 -2.18
C TYR A 382 -3.06 5.89 -0.77
N GLU A 383 -2.21 4.93 -0.40
CA GLU A 383 -1.34 4.98 0.78
C GLU A 383 0.11 5.04 0.31
N LEU A 384 0.88 5.99 0.84
CA LEU A 384 2.32 6.12 0.66
C LEU A 384 3.01 5.71 1.97
N ASP A 385 3.66 4.56 1.97
CA ASP A 385 4.48 4.09 3.08
C ASP A 385 5.93 4.52 2.88
N VAL A 386 6.55 5.08 3.91
CA VAL A 386 7.97 5.48 3.89
C VAL A 386 8.68 4.92 5.12
N ASP A 387 9.69 4.08 4.89
CA ASP A 387 10.55 3.57 5.93
C ASP A 387 11.79 4.45 6.05
N TYR A 388 11.90 5.18 7.17
CA TYR A 388 12.88 6.23 7.36
C TYR A 388 13.46 6.25 8.78
N GLN A 389 14.64 6.86 8.93
CA GLN A 389 15.30 7.06 10.22
C GLN A 389 16.32 8.20 10.15
N LYS A 390 16.91 8.53 11.30
CA LYS A 390 18.00 9.51 11.39
C LYS A 390 19.36 8.83 11.35
N ARG A 391 20.33 9.40 10.65
CA ARG A 391 21.72 8.95 10.67
C ARG A 391 22.32 9.12 12.08
N ASN A 392 23.10 8.13 12.51
CA ASN A 392 23.79 8.18 13.79
C ASN A 392 25.23 8.69 13.62
N TYR A 393 25.52 9.90 14.12
CA TYR A 393 26.89 10.39 14.24
C TYR A 393 27.43 10.12 15.65
N SER A 394 28.65 9.59 15.68
CA SER A 394 29.52 9.64 16.85
C SER A 394 30.06 11.08 16.99
N THR A 395 29.72 11.76 18.09
CA THR A 395 30.34 12.98 18.68
C THR A 395 29.87 14.40 18.28
N SER A 396 29.63 15.21 19.33
CA SER A 396 29.85 16.67 19.47
C SER A 396 29.12 17.70 18.57
N ILE A 397 27.93 17.44 18.04
CA ILE A 397 27.13 18.46 17.33
C ILE A 397 26.05 19.07 18.26
N ASN A 398 25.80 20.37 18.10
CA ASN A 398 24.78 21.13 18.82
C ASN A 398 23.37 20.54 18.56
N PRO A 399 22.58 20.18 19.59
CA PRO A 399 21.19 19.69 19.46
C PRO A 399 20.26 20.60 18.65
N ASP A 400 20.47 21.92 18.67
CA ASP A 400 19.68 22.88 17.88
C ASP A 400 19.91 22.71 16.37
N ALA A 401 21.05 22.13 15.96
CA ALA A 401 21.33 21.75 14.57
C ALA A 401 20.86 20.32 14.23
N ALA A 402 20.26 19.62 15.19
CA ALA A 402 19.90 18.20 15.11
C ALA A 402 18.39 17.93 14.96
N TYR A 403 17.53 18.95 15.03
CA TYR A 403 16.10 18.80 14.73
C TYR A 403 15.94 18.55 13.23
N ARG A 404 15.43 17.37 12.89
CA ARG A 404 15.16 16.94 11.51
C ARG A 404 13.85 16.20 11.47
N GLU A 405 13.03 16.62 10.54
CA GLU A 405 11.80 15.94 10.16
C GLU A 405 11.98 15.55 8.70
N LEU A 406 11.57 14.32 8.37
CA LEU A 406 11.34 13.98 6.98
C LEU A 406 10.07 14.72 6.57
N VAL A 407 10.17 15.62 5.60
CA VAL A 407 8.99 16.25 5.02
C VAL A 407 8.64 15.50 3.75
N THR A 408 7.41 14.99 3.71
CA THR A 408 6.86 14.32 2.54
C THR A 408 5.74 15.17 1.97
N THR A 409 5.74 15.41 0.66
CA THR A 409 4.61 16.06 -0.02
C THR A 409 3.93 15.12 -0.98
N THR A 410 2.62 15.20 -1.06
CA THR A 410 1.79 14.52 -2.07
C THR A 410 0.87 15.57 -2.68
N ALA A 411 0.80 15.65 -4.01
CA ALA A 411 -0.07 16.67 -4.63
C ALA A 411 -1.57 16.30 -4.60
N GLY A 412 -1.92 15.09 -4.16
CA GLY A 412 -3.29 14.73 -3.80
C GLY A 412 -3.63 15.17 -2.37
N GLU A 413 -4.92 15.27 -2.07
CA GLU A 413 -5.41 15.72 -0.76
C GLU A 413 -5.14 14.65 0.31
N ILE A 414 -4.36 14.99 1.33
CA ILE A 414 -4.03 14.10 2.44
C ILE A 414 -5.26 13.89 3.32
N GLU A 415 -5.67 12.63 3.47
CA GLU A 415 -6.79 12.21 4.33
C GLU A 415 -6.32 11.86 5.74
N SER A 416 -5.15 11.21 5.87
CA SER A 416 -4.56 10.89 7.17
C SER A 416 -3.06 10.61 7.09
N VAL A 417 -2.37 10.79 8.21
CA VAL A 417 -0.94 10.49 8.36
C VAL A 417 -0.72 9.76 9.68
N SER A 418 0.09 8.72 9.67
CA SER A 418 0.51 8.03 10.89
C SER A 418 1.99 7.67 10.84
N VAL A 419 2.64 7.66 12.00
CA VAL A 419 4.01 7.14 12.16
C VAL A 419 4.01 6.16 13.32
N SER A 420 4.66 5.02 13.13
CA SER A 420 4.76 3.97 14.15
C SER A 420 5.33 4.53 15.48
N GLY A 421 4.51 4.50 16.54
CA GLY A 421 4.90 4.94 17.89
C GLY A 421 4.76 6.44 18.14
N ILE A 422 4.12 7.20 17.25
CA ILE A 422 3.84 8.63 17.42
C ILE A 422 2.34 8.87 17.27
N ALA A 423 1.73 9.52 18.27
CA ALA A 423 0.27 9.58 18.40
C ALA A 423 -0.39 10.62 17.49
N GLU A 424 0.27 11.75 17.21
CA GLU A 424 -0.23 12.80 16.33
C GLU A 424 0.90 13.30 15.44
N ILE A 425 0.62 13.44 14.15
CA ILE A 425 1.55 13.89 13.12
C ILE A 425 1.03 15.19 12.53
N GLU A 426 1.89 16.19 12.43
CA GLU A 426 1.54 17.44 11.79
C GLU A 426 1.49 17.25 10.27
N HIS A 427 0.37 17.64 9.66
CA HIS A 427 0.23 17.68 8.22
C HIS A 427 -0.73 18.80 7.81
N ASP A 428 -0.58 19.29 6.58
CA ASP A 428 -1.57 20.10 5.89
C ASP A 428 -2.25 19.27 4.78
N SER A 429 -2.87 19.93 3.80
CA SER A 429 -3.57 19.26 2.70
C SER A 429 -2.65 18.49 1.76
N HIS A 430 -1.35 18.80 1.73
CA HIS A 430 -0.39 18.24 0.76
C HIS A 430 0.99 17.94 1.36
N THR A 431 1.26 18.34 2.60
CA THR A 431 2.56 18.20 3.27
C THR A 431 2.40 17.47 4.59
N SER A 432 3.24 16.47 4.81
CA SER A 432 3.38 15.75 6.09
C SER A 432 4.74 16.01 6.70
N TYR A 433 4.76 16.36 7.99
CA TYR A 433 5.97 16.59 8.77
C TYR A 433 6.18 15.35 9.64
N LEU A 434 7.15 14.51 9.28
CA LEU A 434 7.37 13.20 9.90
C LEU A 434 8.54 13.32 10.89
N PRO A 435 8.27 13.53 12.19
CA PRO A 435 9.31 13.74 13.18
C PRO A 435 10.16 12.47 13.40
N ILE A 436 11.40 12.69 13.82
CA ILE A 436 12.27 11.63 14.33
C ILE A 436 12.74 12.01 15.73
N THR A 437 12.35 11.23 16.73
CA THR A 437 12.76 11.45 18.11
C THR A 437 14.28 11.29 18.24
N PRO A 438 15.01 12.23 18.87
CA PRO A 438 16.46 12.16 18.96
C PRO A 438 16.94 10.97 19.83
N THR A 439 17.87 10.19 19.30
CA THR A 439 18.66 9.21 20.05
C THR A 439 19.77 9.95 20.80
N VAL A 440 19.67 10.04 22.13
CA VAL A 440 20.80 10.49 22.98
C VAL A 440 21.46 9.25 23.55
N ASN A 441 22.64 8.91 23.04
CA ASN A 441 23.39 7.74 23.52
C ASN A 441 23.81 7.91 24.99
N GLY A 442 23.41 6.96 25.83
CA GLY A 442 24.23 6.49 26.96
C GLY A 442 23.87 6.96 28.37
N LEU A 443 22.62 7.29 28.70
CA LEU A 443 22.20 7.50 30.10
C LEU A 443 20.73 7.11 30.26
N ASP A 444 20.45 6.16 31.14
CA ASP A 444 19.09 5.69 31.50
C ASP A 444 18.24 6.78 32.21
N ASP A 445 18.80 7.98 32.40
CA ASP A 445 18.34 9.04 33.31
C ASP A 445 18.22 10.42 32.61
N VAL A 446 17.94 10.47 31.30
CA VAL A 446 17.81 11.73 30.52
C VAL A 446 16.37 11.96 30.05
N TYR A 447 15.78 13.10 30.42
CA TYR A 447 14.43 13.54 30.09
C TYR A 447 14.43 14.82 29.22
N THR A 448 13.37 15.09 28.45
CA THR A 448 13.28 16.26 27.55
C THR A 448 12.02 17.09 27.80
N LEU A 449 12.14 18.38 28.13
CA LEU A 449 11.01 19.32 28.22
C LEU A 449 10.82 20.03 26.88
N THR A 450 9.68 19.85 26.18
CA THR A 450 9.51 20.26 24.76
C THR A 450 8.85 21.62 24.52
N GLN A 451 8.27 22.23 25.56
CA GLN A 451 7.52 23.49 25.44
C GLN A 451 8.05 24.58 26.37
N VAL A 452 9.35 24.87 26.26
CA VAL A 452 10.02 25.89 27.06
C VAL A 452 10.09 27.21 26.29
N PHE A 453 9.90 28.33 26.97
CA PHE A 453 9.91 29.68 26.37
C PHE A 453 10.48 30.72 27.34
N ASN A 454 10.93 31.87 26.84
CA ASN A 454 11.52 32.89 27.71
C ASN A 454 10.45 33.69 28.44
N HIS A 455 10.81 34.16 29.63
CA HIS A 455 10.00 35.10 30.39
C HIS A 455 9.69 36.41 29.62
N SER A 456 10.66 36.92 28.85
CA SER A 456 10.49 38.15 28.05
C SER A 456 9.36 38.07 27.05
N ASP A 457 9.02 36.85 26.63
CA ASP A 457 8.17 36.61 25.46
C ASP A 457 6.68 36.63 25.88
N THR A 458 6.37 36.23 27.11
CA THR A 458 4.97 36.09 27.56
C THR A 458 4.48 37.23 28.44
N GLY A 459 5.37 38.05 28.99
CA GLY A 459 5.01 39.07 29.97
C GLY A 459 4.55 38.52 31.33
N ILE A 460 4.66 37.19 31.53
CA ILE A 460 4.49 36.57 32.85
C ILE A 460 5.69 36.98 33.69
N GLY A 461 5.47 37.75 34.76
CA GLY A 461 6.54 38.26 35.61
C GLY A 461 7.36 37.17 36.30
N GLN A 462 8.55 37.51 36.83
CA GLN A 462 9.43 36.56 37.53
C GLN A 462 8.81 35.87 38.75
N ASN A 463 7.68 36.34 39.27
CA ASN A 463 6.94 35.70 40.36
C ASN A 463 5.49 35.42 39.93
N GLY A 464 5.30 35.06 38.65
CA GLY A 464 4.00 34.88 38.03
C GLY A 464 3.32 36.22 37.72
N SER A 465 2.05 36.11 37.29
CA SER A 465 1.17 37.24 36.99
C SER A 465 -0.20 37.08 37.68
N PRO A 466 -0.99 38.17 37.84
CA PRO A 466 -2.31 38.10 38.47
C PRO A 466 -3.26 37.10 37.78
N VAL A 467 -4.19 36.52 38.54
CA VAL A 467 -5.27 35.67 38.00
C VAL A 467 -6.04 36.44 36.94
N GLY A 468 -6.24 35.81 35.78
CA GLY A 468 -6.91 36.41 34.63
C GLY A 468 -5.97 37.08 33.64
N HIS A 469 -4.67 37.23 33.96
CA HIS A 469 -3.67 37.66 33.00
C HIS A 469 -3.69 36.76 31.76
N THR A 470 -3.69 37.37 30.58
CA THR A 470 -3.75 36.68 29.29
C THR A 470 -2.58 37.15 28.44
N PHE A 471 -1.89 36.21 27.81
CA PHE A 471 -0.82 36.48 26.86
C PHE A 471 -1.01 35.68 25.59
N THR A 472 -0.36 36.10 24.51
CA THR A 472 -0.30 35.35 23.26
C THR A 472 1.10 34.74 23.17
N LEU A 473 1.21 33.45 22.86
CA LEU A 473 2.51 32.80 22.73
C LEU A 473 3.22 33.35 21.47
N PRO A 474 4.32 34.13 21.60
CA PRO A 474 4.81 34.94 20.48
C PRO A 474 5.87 34.23 19.61
N SER A 475 6.48 33.16 20.11
CA SER A 475 7.55 32.41 19.47
C SER A 475 7.29 30.92 19.58
N ASP A 476 7.97 30.16 18.73
CA ASP A 476 8.00 28.72 18.84
C ASP A 476 8.66 28.33 20.17
N SER A 477 8.10 27.33 20.84
CA SER A 477 8.71 26.80 22.06
C SER A 477 9.94 25.98 21.70
N PHE A 478 10.94 26.02 22.57
CA PHE A 478 12.15 25.22 22.44
C PHE A 478 12.16 24.08 23.46
N SER A 479 13.10 23.14 23.29
CA SER A 479 13.25 22.02 24.23
C SER A 479 14.56 22.05 24.99
N ILE A 480 14.56 21.51 26.21
CA ILE A 480 15.78 21.30 27.00
C ILE A 480 15.85 19.84 27.47
N SER A 481 17.04 19.24 27.39
CA SER A 481 17.30 17.89 27.92
C SER A 481 17.97 17.95 29.28
N VAL A 482 17.40 17.22 30.24
CA VAL A 482 17.78 17.22 31.65
C VAL A 482 18.13 15.80 32.06
N LYS A 483 19.33 15.60 32.61
CA LYS A 483 19.68 14.44 33.42
C LYS A 483 19.06 14.60 34.79
N ASP A 484 18.39 13.56 35.27
CA ASP A 484 17.70 13.54 36.55
C ASP A 484 17.53 12.10 37.04
N ASP A 485 17.50 11.88 38.35
CA ASP A 485 17.55 10.55 38.96
C ASP A 485 16.17 9.95 39.28
N ASP A 486 15.08 10.73 39.21
CA ASP A 486 13.78 10.28 39.72
C ASP A 486 12.54 10.65 38.88
N ASN A 487 12.74 11.15 37.65
CA ASN A 487 11.67 11.57 36.76
C ASN A 487 10.88 12.80 37.28
N LEU A 488 11.40 13.65 38.18
CA LEU A 488 10.72 14.85 38.66
C LEU A 488 11.63 16.09 38.59
N LEU A 489 11.13 17.24 38.08
CA LEU A 489 11.91 18.51 38.00
C LEU A 489 11.94 19.32 39.33
N GLU A 490 11.38 18.79 40.41
CA GLU A 490 11.24 19.53 41.67
C GLU A 490 12.25 19.02 42.68
N ASP A 491 12.91 19.90 43.46
CA ASP A 491 13.66 19.52 44.66
C ASP A 491 13.24 20.46 45.80
N ASN A 492 12.13 20.14 46.46
CA ASN A 492 11.50 21.06 47.41
C ASN A 492 11.61 20.61 48.86
N ASN A 493 11.88 21.57 49.76
CA ASN A 493 12.16 21.33 51.17
C ASN A 493 10.86 21.45 52.02
N GLY A 494 9.80 20.73 51.64
CA GLY A 494 8.44 20.92 52.17
C GLY A 494 7.71 19.65 52.63
N SER A 495 6.73 19.81 53.51
CA SER A 495 6.08 18.81 54.39
C SER A 495 5.28 17.67 53.74
N ASN A 496 5.48 17.34 52.47
CA ASN A 496 4.74 16.28 51.76
C ASN A 496 5.64 15.05 51.48
N ASN A 497 6.40 14.61 52.49
CA ASN A 497 7.16 13.36 52.45
C ASN A 497 6.18 12.17 52.45
N VAL A 498 6.03 11.51 51.30
CA VAL A 498 5.32 10.22 51.17
C VAL A 498 6.29 9.25 50.50
N GLU A 499 6.27 7.98 50.91
CA GLU A 499 7.14 6.93 50.38
C GLU A 499 7.23 6.96 48.85
N GLY A 500 8.44 7.25 48.32
CA GLY A 500 8.67 7.61 46.90
C GLY A 500 9.05 9.09 46.64
N SER A 501 9.15 9.94 47.67
CA SER A 501 9.57 11.34 47.52
C SER A 501 11.09 11.54 47.69
N GLN A 502 11.72 11.91 46.57
CA GLN A 502 12.93 12.73 46.31
C GLN A 502 14.25 12.50 47.07
N SER A 503 15.32 12.51 46.27
CA SER A 503 16.67 12.89 46.70
C SER A 503 16.68 14.39 47.03
N LEU A 504 17.26 14.76 48.18
CA LEU A 504 17.42 16.16 48.63
C LEU A 504 18.46 16.92 47.79
N ASP A 505 18.94 16.35 46.70
CA ASP A 505 20.15 16.76 46.02
C ASP A 505 19.89 17.49 44.69
N ARG A 506 19.78 18.81 44.80
CA ARG A 506 19.78 19.76 43.66
C ARG A 506 21.00 19.61 42.75
N THR A 507 22.00 18.83 43.15
CA THR A 507 23.14 18.50 42.33
C THR A 507 22.90 17.35 41.33
N GLU A 508 21.72 16.73 41.31
CA GLU A 508 21.43 15.65 40.36
C GLU A 508 20.69 16.14 39.09
N GLN A 509 19.92 17.23 39.17
CA GLN A 509 19.25 17.81 38.01
C GLN A 509 20.20 18.67 37.16
N ARG A 510 20.55 18.16 35.98
CA ARG A 510 21.58 18.76 35.12
C ARG A 510 21.22 18.80 33.65
N LEU A 511 21.56 19.87 32.97
CA LEU A 511 21.53 19.91 31.51
C LEU A 511 22.38 18.77 30.93
N ALA A 512 21.72 17.88 30.16
CA ALA A 512 22.39 16.77 29.47
C ALA A 512 23.29 17.28 28.34
N VAL A 513 22.94 18.44 27.78
CA VAL A 513 23.57 19.15 26.66
C VAL A 513 23.53 20.65 26.94
N GLY A 514 24.42 21.44 26.32
CA GLY A 514 24.36 22.90 26.48
C GLY A 514 23.03 23.47 25.95
N PHE A 515 22.57 24.56 26.55
CA PHE A 515 21.33 25.26 26.17
C PHE A 515 21.54 26.78 26.25
N GLY A 516 21.43 27.48 25.12
CA GLY A 516 21.68 28.92 25.05
C GLY A 516 23.07 29.30 25.61
N ALA A 517 23.10 30.14 26.64
CA ALA A 517 24.34 30.55 27.34
C ALA A 517 24.79 29.57 28.45
N PHE A 518 24.11 28.43 28.61
CA PHE A 518 24.37 27.46 29.66
C PHE A 518 25.10 26.24 29.12
N ASN A 519 26.13 25.81 29.84
CA ASN A 519 26.95 24.67 29.43
C ASN A 519 26.27 23.34 29.81
N LYS A 520 26.70 22.25 29.18
CA LYS A 520 26.39 20.88 29.65
C LYS A 520 26.78 20.76 31.12
N GLY A 521 25.90 20.22 31.95
CA GLY A 521 26.09 20.15 33.40
C GLY A 521 25.70 21.43 34.15
N ALA A 522 25.04 22.40 33.51
CA ALA A 522 24.34 23.46 34.23
C ALA A 522 23.14 22.89 35.01
N TYR A 523 22.78 23.56 36.09
CA TYR A 523 21.70 23.17 37.00
C TYR A 523 20.36 23.61 36.43
N VAL A 524 19.37 22.72 36.44
CA VAL A 524 17.97 23.00 36.06
C VAL A 524 17.08 22.68 37.25
N HIS A 525 16.07 23.50 37.53
CA HIS A 525 15.07 23.18 38.55
C HIS A 525 13.77 23.95 38.31
N SER A 526 12.65 23.38 38.75
CA SER A 526 11.38 24.08 38.87
C SER A 526 11.28 24.84 40.20
N ARG A 527 10.51 25.93 40.23
CA ARG A 527 10.31 26.74 41.46
C ARG A 527 8.85 26.84 41.88
N ALA A 528 7.95 26.92 40.91
CA ALA A 528 6.57 27.35 41.12
C ALA A 528 5.74 27.14 39.85
N TYR A 529 4.41 27.22 39.98
CA TYR A 529 3.50 27.10 38.84
C TYR A 529 2.26 28.00 38.95
N GLN A 530 1.57 28.15 37.83
CA GLN A 530 0.19 28.65 37.74
C GLN A 530 -0.65 27.71 36.88
N ASN A 531 -1.91 27.51 37.24
CA ASN A 531 -2.88 26.89 36.34
C ASN A 531 -3.16 27.83 35.17
N ALA A 532 -3.36 27.25 33.99
CA ALA A 532 -3.61 27.96 32.76
C ALA A 532 -4.75 27.30 31.98
N ILE A 533 -5.41 28.09 31.13
CA ILE A 533 -6.33 27.62 30.10
C ILE A 533 -5.88 28.19 28.75
N ASN A 534 -5.81 27.35 27.73
CA ASN A 534 -5.63 27.77 26.35
C ASN A 534 -7.01 28.24 25.84
N LEU A 535 -7.15 29.54 25.58
CA LEU A 535 -8.40 30.14 25.11
C LEU A 535 -8.67 29.83 23.63
N THR A 536 -7.66 29.39 22.88
CA THR A 536 -7.84 28.94 21.49
C THR A 536 -8.45 27.55 21.46
N THR A 537 -7.95 26.62 22.28
CA THR A 537 -8.33 25.19 22.25
C THR A 537 -9.29 24.76 23.37
N GLY A 538 -9.46 25.58 24.41
CA GLY A 538 -10.22 25.25 25.62
C GLY A 538 -9.49 24.34 26.61
N GLN A 539 -8.24 23.97 26.33
CA GLN A 539 -7.47 23.01 27.13
C GLN A 539 -7.05 23.62 28.47
N HIS A 540 -7.12 22.84 29.55
CA HIS A 540 -6.68 23.23 30.90
C HIS A 540 -5.35 22.57 31.26
N GLY A 541 -4.46 23.28 31.94
CA GLY A 541 -3.16 22.75 32.34
C GLY A 541 -2.41 23.67 33.28
N ARG A 542 -1.08 23.55 33.32
CA ARG A 542 -0.21 24.42 34.13
C ARG A 542 0.97 24.94 33.34
N VAL A 543 1.45 26.10 33.78
CA VAL A 543 2.72 26.69 33.37
C VAL A 543 3.66 26.75 34.58
N TYR A 544 4.84 26.17 34.44
CA TYR A 544 5.87 26.05 35.45
C TYR A 544 7.00 27.02 35.21
N GLN A 545 7.51 27.61 36.29
CA GLN A 545 8.71 28.40 36.27
C GLN A 545 9.93 27.48 36.38
N VAL A 546 10.74 27.46 35.33
CA VAL A 546 11.99 26.69 35.25
C VAL A 546 13.17 27.64 35.30
N ARG A 547 14.19 27.31 36.09
CA ARG A 547 15.39 28.14 36.21
C ARG A 547 16.64 27.35 35.84
N VAL A 548 17.48 27.93 34.98
CA VAL A 548 18.74 27.34 34.51
C VAL A 548 19.91 28.19 35.00
N SER A 549 20.94 27.57 35.57
CA SER A 549 22.14 28.27 36.05
C SER A 549 23.40 27.43 35.95
N ASN A 550 24.53 28.08 35.63
CA ASN A 550 25.85 27.44 35.67
C ASN A 550 26.44 27.36 37.10
N THR A 551 25.82 27.98 38.11
CA THR A 551 26.39 28.09 39.47
C THR A 551 25.49 27.52 40.55
N TYR A 552 26.07 26.72 41.44
CA TYR A 552 25.44 26.19 42.65
C TYR A 552 26.25 26.62 43.87
N ASP A 553 25.56 27.17 44.87
CA ASP A 553 26.12 27.52 46.16
C ASP A 553 25.84 26.39 47.17
N PRO A 554 26.83 25.53 47.46
CA PRO A 554 26.68 24.41 48.39
C PRO A 554 26.47 24.86 49.85
N ALA A 555 26.84 26.09 50.22
CA ALA A 555 26.69 26.58 51.58
C ALA A 555 25.24 26.98 51.91
N THR A 556 24.46 27.38 50.90
CA THR A 556 23.07 27.78 51.06
C THR A 556 22.07 26.85 50.40
N GLY A 557 22.54 25.84 49.66
CA GLY A 557 21.70 24.95 48.83
C GLY A 557 20.98 25.72 47.72
N ARG A 558 21.48 26.90 47.34
CA ARG A 558 20.85 27.80 46.37
C ARG A 558 21.57 27.74 45.04
N ILE A 559 20.78 27.69 43.98
CA ILE A 559 21.24 27.93 42.62
C ILE A 559 21.13 29.45 42.38
N ALA A 560 22.26 30.17 42.47
CA ALA A 560 22.33 31.62 42.30
C ALA A 560 22.40 32.02 40.81
N ASN A 561 22.03 33.26 40.48
CA ASN A 561 22.24 33.89 39.17
C ASN A 561 21.70 33.13 37.92
N GLY A 562 20.66 32.30 38.07
CA GLY A 562 20.05 31.60 36.93
C GLY A 562 19.06 32.44 36.13
N THR A 563 18.90 32.13 34.84
CA THR A 563 17.88 32.72 33.96
C THR A 563 16.57 31.96 34.09
N THR A 564 15.46 32.70 34.07
CA THR A 564 14.11 32.17 34.24
C THR A 564 13.43 31.94 32.90
N HIS A 565 12.94 30.73 32.74
CA HIS A 565 12.11 30.28 31.63
C HIS A 565 10.77 29.76 32.16
N TRP A 566 9.85 29.52 31.25
CA TRP A 566 8.55 28.93 31.55
C TRP A 566 8.34 27.68 30.69
N ALA A 567 7.68 26.68 31.25
CA ALA A 567 7.37 25.43 30.57
C ALA A 567 5.93 25.00 30.84
N PHE A 568 5.22 24.48 29.84
CA PHE A 568 3.88 23.93 30.05
C PHE A 568 3.92 22.48 30.53
N THR A 569 2.83 22.02 31.17
CA THR A 569 2.58 20.57 31.34
C THR A 569 2.41 19.90 29.98
N ASN A 570 2.88 18.67 29.80
CA ASN A 570 2.76 17.94 28.52
C ASN A 570 1.32 17.80 27.99
N ASN A 571 0.32 17.71 28.88
CA ASN A 571 -1.10 17.67 28.49
C ASN A 571 -1.69 19.06 28.21
N PHE A 572 -0.86 20.08 28.02
CA PHE A 572 -1.27 21.44 27.72
C PHE A 572 -0.51 21.92 26.50
N ILE A 573 -1.08 21.68 25.33
CA ILE A 573 -0.44 21.98 24.05
C ILE A 573 -0.77 23.43 23.72
N ALA A 574 0.27 24.25 23.56
CA ALA A 574 0.15 25.64 23.13
C ALA A 574 1.04 25.87 21.91
N ARG A 575 0.45 26.41 20.84
CA ARG A 575 1.14 26.76 19.59
C ARG A 575 1.42 28.26 19.54
N LYS A 576 2.37 28.66 18.70
CA LYS A 576 2.61 30.08 18.41
C LYS A 576 1.31 30.74 17.95
N GLY A 577 0.97 31.88 18.56
CA GLY A 577 -0.29 32.58 18.34
C GLY A 577 -1.43 32.18 19.28
N ASP A 578 -1.29 31.12 20.08
CA ASP A 578 -2.32 30.74 21.04
C ASP A 578 -2.46 31.76 22.18
N ARG A 579 -3.71 31.99 22.60
CA ARG A 579 -4.03 32.89 23.70
C ARG A 579 -4.16 32.10 24.99
N ILE A 580 -3.26 32.32 25.94
CA ILE A 580 -3.21 31.59 27.21
C ILE A 580 -3.66 32.50 28.34
N LYS A 581 -4.56 32.02 29.21
CA LYS A 581 -5.05 32.72 30.39
C LYS A 581 -4.65 31.99 31.66
N LEU A 582 -4.05 32.72 32.60
CA LEU A 582 -3.70 32.21 33.93
C LEU A 582 -4.94 32.17 34.82
N THR A 583 -5.20 31.03 35.46
CA THR A 583 -6.42 30.75 36.23
C THR A 583 -6.18 30.57 37.73
N SER A 584 -4.92 30.52 38.19
CA SER A 584 -4.58 30.46 39.61
C SER A 584 -3.52 31.48 40.02
N ASN A 585 -3.43 31.73 41.32
CA ASN A 585 -2.31 32.46 41.90
C ASN A 585 -1.00 31.70 41.68
N PHE A 586 0.11 32.43 41.64
CA PHE A 586 1.45 31.87 41.63
C PHE A 586 1.70 31.06 42.89
N THR A 587 1.90 29.75 42.71
CA THR A 587 2.02 28.79 43.82
C THR A 587 3.43 28.27 43.87
N ALA A 588 4.09 28.42 45.03
CA ALA A 588 5.44 27.91 45.24
C ALA A 588 5.40 26.37 45.41
N GLY A 589 6.28 25.68 44.67
CA GLY A 589 6.38 24.22 44.64
C GLY A 589 5.24 23.49 43.91
N GLY A 590 5.58 22.51 43.07
CA GLY A 590 4.60 21.59 42.48
C GLY A 590 5.16 20.61 41.46
N ASN A 591 4.83 19.32 41.58
CA ASN A 591 5.43 18.25 40.77
C ASN A 591 5.26 18.47 39.25
N VAL A 592 6.37 18.52 38.52
CA VAL A 592 6.45 18.22 37.08
C VAL A 592 6.94 16.78 36.98
N SER A 593 6.10 15.86 36.50
CA SER A 593 6.51 14.48 36.24
C SER A 593 7.06 14.35 34.83
N PHE A 594 8.29 13.85 34.71
CA PHE A 594 8.97 13.48 33.47
C PHE A 594 8.51 12.13 32.90
N ASN A 595 7.70 11.34 33.64
CA ASN A 595 7.26 9.97 33.30
C ASN A 595 6.43 9.84 32.00
N LYS A 596 6.26 10.92 31.24
CA LYS A 596 5.67 10.94 29.89
C LYS A 596 6.46 11.86 28.93
N LEU A 597 7.78 11.89 29.08
CA LEU A 597 8.75 12.46 28.16
C LEU A 597 9.83 11.40 28.00
N TYR A 598 9.93 10.84 26.79
CA TYR A 598 10.79 9.72 26.39
C TYR A 598 11.93 9.40 27.37
N ALA A 599 11.79 8.29 28.11
CA ALA A 599 12.96 7.63 28.68
C ALA A 599 13.82 7.17 27.50
N SER A 600 15.10 7.52 27.51
CA SER A 600 16.07 7.20 26.45
C SER A 600 16.20 5.68 26.18
N SER A 601 15.66 4.82 27.05
CA SER A 601 15.65 3.37 26.87
C SER A 601 14.63 2.87 25.84
N GLU A 602 13.53 3.60 25.58
CA GLU A 602 12.57 3.25 24.52
C GLU A 602 13.04 3.71 23.12
N ALA A 603 13.99 4.66 23.06
CA ALA A 603 14.50 5.21 21.79
C ALA A 603 15.76 4.49 21.24
N GLN A 604 16.36 3.56 22.00
CA GLN A 604 17.59 2.87 21.57
C GLN A 604 17.37 1.64 20.68
N ASN A 605 16.13 1.14 20.53
CA ASN A 605 15.88 -0.15 19.87
C ASN A 605 14.89 -0.14 18.70
N ASP A 606 14.29 0.99 18.35
CA ASP A 606 13.39 1.02 17.20
C ASP A 606 14.24 1.24 15.94
N GLY A 607 14.28 0.25 15.06
CA GLY A 607 14.85 0.38 13.72
C GLY A 607 14.15 1.46 12.88
N PHE A 608 14.16 1.31 11.55
CA PHE A 608 13.44 2.21 10.66
C PHE A 608 11.98 2.42 11.12
N LYS A 609 11.57 3.69 11.23
CA LYS A 609 10.18 4.07 11.48
C LYS A 609 9.42 3.95 10.17
N SER A 610 8.18 3.48 10.24
CA SER A 610 7.29 3.40 9.09
C SER A 610 6.24 4.50 9.20
N ALA A 611 6.25 5.43 8.25
CA ALA A 611 5.21 6.43 8.08
C ALA A 611 4.21 5.97 7.01
N LYS A 612 2.92 6.18 7.26
CA LYS A 612 1.85 5.92 6.30
C LYS A 612 1.10 7.21 6.01
N ILE A 613 1.02 7.62 4.76
CA ILE A 613 0.34 8.82 4.30
C ILE A 613 -0.77 8.41 3.34
N THR A 614 -2.03 8.56 3.77
CA THR A 614 -3.20 8.27 2.93
C THR A 614 -3.64 9.54 2.23
N PHE A 615 -3.77 9.51 0.92
CA PHE A 615 -4.19 10.65 0.11
C PHE A 615 -5.14 10.25 -1.01
N LYS A 616 -6.01 11.18 -1.40
CA LYS A 616 -6.89 11.03 -2.55
C LYS A 616 -6.27 11.67 -3.77
N ALA A 617 -6.05 10.88 -4.82
CA ALA A 617 -5.51 11.39 -6.07
C ALA A 617 -6.55 12.26 -6.79
N ASP A 618 -6.12 13.35 -7.40
CA ASP A 618 -6.96 14.25 -8.20
C ASP A 618 -6.51 14.31 -9.67
N ARG A 619 -5.50 13.51 -10.04
CA ARG A 619 -4.80 13.53 -11.34
C ARG A 619 -4.26 12.15 -11.72
N PHE A 620 -3.85 11.99 -12.98
CA PHE A 620 -3.34 10.73 -13.51
C PHE A 620 -1.88 10.42 -13.14
N TYR A 621 -1.13 11.46 -12.77
CA TYR A 621 0.24 11.33 -12.27
C TYR A 621 0.38 12.21 -11.05
N THR A 622 0.39 11.63 -9.86
CA THR A 622 0.48 12.37 -8.60
C THR A 622 1.95 12.59 -8.23
N PRO A 623 2.42 13.85 -8.22
CA PRO A 623 3.74 14.20 -7.69
C PRO A 623 3.85 13.83 -6.22
N ILE A 624 4.98 13.22 -5.86
CA ILE A 624 5.42 13.03 -4.49
C ILE A 624 6.83 13.60 -4.32
N SER A 625 7.16 14.12 -3.14
CA SER A 625 8.55 14.50 -2.81
C SER A 625 8.91 14.13 -1.38
N LEU A 626 10.17 13.77 -1.16
CA LEU A 626 10.74 13.53 0.16
C LEU A 626 11.96 14.45 0.33
N LYS A 627 12.00 15.21 1.44
CA LYS A 627 13.11 16.13 1.75
C LYS A 627 13.49 16.12 3.21
N ASP A 628 14.78 16.33 3.46
CA ASP A 628 15.32 16.61 4.78
C ASP A 628 15.22 18.12 5.10
N THR A 629 14.70 18.47 6.27
CA THR A 629 14.64 19.86 6.77
C THR A 629 15.91 20.34 7.49
N GLY A 630 16.88 19.44 7.67
CA GLY A 630 18.15 19.67 8.36
C GLY A 630 19.17 20.52 7.60
N HIS A 631 20.29 20.80 8.26
CA HIS A 631 21.44 21.46 7.63
C HIS A 631 22.24 20.47 6.77
N PRO A 632 22.88 20.95 5.69
CA PRO A 632 23.92 20.20 4.98
C PRO A 632 25.02 19.73 5.96
N ASP A 633 25.51 18.49 5.86
CA ASP A 633 26.58 17.91 6.69
C ASP A 633 26.23 17.78 8.19
N SER A 634 25.00 17.36 8.49
CA SER A 634 24.62 16.97 9.86
C SER A 634 23.84 15.65 9.82
N TYR A 635 23.04 15.30 10.82
CA TYR A 635 22.45 13.97 11.05
C TYR A 635 21.44 13.43 9.98
N GLY A 636 21.77 13.43 8.68
CA GLY A 636 20.94 13.09 7.52
C GLY A 636 19.75 12.14 7.72
N ILE A 637 18.63 12.44 7.06
CA ILE A 637 17.52 11.49 6.97
C ILE A 637 17.91 10.32 6.05
N LEU A 638 17.75 9.11 6.55
CA LEU A 638 17.92 7.87 5.80
C LEU A 638 16.55 7.34 5.36
N VAL A 639 16.40 6.98 4.10
CA VAL A 639 15.19 6.38 3.53
C VAL A 639 15.56 5.04 2.90
N THR A 640 14.93 3.96 3.38
CA THR A 640 15.22 2.60 2.89
C THR A 640 14.14 2.06 1.98
N LYS A 641 12.90 2.51 2.16
CA LYS A 641 11.80 2.02 1.35
C LYS A 641 10.73 3.09 1.16
N VAL A 642 10.20 3.17 -0.06
CA VAL A 642 9.00 3.93 -0.38
C VAL A 642 8.03 2.99 -1.09
N VAL A 643 6.79 2.90 -0.64
CA VAL A 643 5.75 2.07 -1.26
C VAL A 643 4.54 2.95 -1.52
N SER A 644 3.95 2.84 -2.71
CA SER A 644 2.63 3.41 -2.99
C SER A 644 1.65 2.30 -3.32
N ASP A 645 0.50 2.32 -2.66
CA ASP A 645 -0.59 1.36 -2.82
C ASP A 645 -1.91 2.05 -3.12
N GLU A 646 -2.66 1.55 -4.09
CA GLU A 646 -4.08 1.90 -4.23
C GLU A 646 -4.88 1.15 -3.16
N THR A 647 -5.38 1.88 -2.16
CA THR A 647 -6.17 1.31 -1.06
C THR A 647 -7.66 1.32 -1.35
N MET A 648 -8.12 2.21 -2.25
CA MET A 648 -9.51 2.27 -2.72
C MET A 648 -9.56 2.76 -4.16
N ALA A 649 -10.02 1.90 -5.08
CA ALA A 649 -10.15 2.23 -6.50
C ALA A 649 -11.30 3.23 -6.75
N ASN A 650 -11.19 4.03 -7.82
CA ASN A 650 -12.33 4.82 -8.29
C ASN A 650 -13.33 3.89 -9.01
N PRO A 651 -14.59 3.78 -8.55
CA PRO A 651 -15.58 2.88 -9.16
C PRO A 651 -15.92 3.24 -10.61
N PHE A 652 -15.64 4.47 -11.04
CA PHE A 652 -15.90 4.95 -12.40
C PHE A 652 -14.71 4.88 -13.35
N GLU A 653 -13.52 4.41 -12.90
CA GLU A 653 -12.30 4.33 -13.73
C GLU A 653 -12.57 3.72 -15.11
N VAL A 654 -13.16 2.53 -15.13
CA VAL A 654 -13.47 1.80 -16.36
C VAL A 654 -14.50 2.51 -17.22
N ALA A 655 -15.52 3.12 -16.61
CA ALA A 655 -16.55 3.84 -17.35
C ALA A 655 -16.01 5.12 -17.96
N CYS A 656 -15.34 5.97 -17.20
CA CYS A 656 -14.78 7.22 -17.70
C CYS A 656 -13.77 6.98 -18.82
N GLN A 657 -12.91 5.96 -18.69
CA GLN A 657 -12.02 5.54 -19.77
C GLN A 657 -12.78 5.05 -21.01
N MET A 658 -13.92 4.37 -20.84
CA MET A 658 -14.75 3.91 -21.95
C MET A 658 -15.49 5.05 -22.67
N PHE A 659 -16.03 6.02 -21.94
CA PHE A 659 -16.76 7.16 -22.51
C PHE A 659 -15.83 8.21 -23.13
N HIS A 660 -14.60 8.32 -22.63
CA HIS A 660 -13.64 9.35 -23.05
C HIS A 660 -12.25 8.78 -23.41
N PRO A 661 -12.13 7.72 -24.23
CA PRO A 661 -10.89 6.93 -24.37
C PRO A 661 -9.68 7.71 -24.88
N ASN A 662 -9.89 8.83 -25.58
CA ASN A 662 -8.85 9.68 -26.14
C ASN A 662 -8.88 11.11 -25.58
N ASP A 663 -9.63 11.37 -24.50
CA ASP A 663 -9.77 12.71 -23.91
C ASP A 663 -9.49 12.66 -22.39
N PRO A 664 -8.22 12.83 -21.98
CA PRO A 664 -7.82 12.78 -20.57
C PRO A 664 -8.48 13.85 -19.71
N GLU A 665 -8.83 15.01 -20.25
CA GLU A 665 -9.48 16.08 -19.48
C GLU A 665 -10.93 15.71 -19.15
N LEU A 666 -11.68 15.19 -20.12
CA LEU A 666 -13.03 14.68 -19.86
C LEU A 666 -13.00 13.40 -18.99
N GLN A 667 -12.00 12.53 -19.13
CA GLN A 667 -11.81 11.42 -18.19
C GLN A 667 -11.61 11.94 -16.77
N LYS A 668 -10.72 12.92 -16.57
CA LYS A 668 -10.44 13.51 -15.26
C LYS A 668 -11.69 14.18 -14.67
N GLU A 669 -12.44 14.95 -15.46
CA GLU A 669 -13.70 15.55 -15.03
C GLU A 669 -14.69 14.48 -14.58
N CYS A 670 -14.92 13.45 -15.41
CA CYS A 670 -15.78 12.30 -15.10
C CYS A 670 -15.37 11.60 -13.79
N LEU A 671 -14.07 11.51 -13.50
CA LEU A 671 -13.52 10.88 -12.30
C LEU A 671 -13.56 11.77 -11.05
N THR A 672 -13.66 13.09 -11.17
CA THR A 672 -13.52 14.05 -10.05
C THR A 672 -14.78 14.88 -9.72
N SER A 673 -15.69 15.13 -10.66
CA SER A 673 -16.89 15.95 -10.43
C SER A 673 -18.10 15.12 -10.00
N THR A 674 -18.29 14.86 -8.70
CA THR A 674 -19.46 14.13 -8.14
C THR A 674 -19.81 12.75 -8.73
N GLY A 675 -18.96 12.18 -9.61
CA GLY A 675 -18.97 10.78 -9.99
C GLY A 675 -20.30 10.24 -10.50
N LYS A 676 -20.94 10.88 -11.49
CA LYS A 676 -21.93 10.17 -12.31
C LYS A 676 -21.54 10.29 -13.76
N PRO A 677 -21.29 9.17 -14.45
CA PRO A 677 -21.24 9.16 -15.91
C PRO A 677 -22.44 9.92 -16.44
N THR A 678 -22.26 10.66 -17.54
CA THR A 678 -23.36 11.33 -18.25
C THR A 678 -24.55 10.37 -18.33
N VAL A 679 -25.76 10.86 -18.02
CA VAL A 679 -27.00 10.05 -17.95
C VAL A 679 -27.01 9.11 -19.15
N THR A 680 -26.80 7.83 -18.88
CA THR A 680 -26.57 6.90 -19.97
C THR A 680 -27.93 6.50 -20.51
N PRO A 681 -28.21 6.72 -21.80
CA PRO A 681 -29.48 6.32 -22.38
C PRO A 681 -29.73 4.83 -22.15
N GLU A 682 -30.96 4.51 -21.79
CA GLU A 682 -31.40 3.14 -21.63
C GLU A 682 -31.70 2.56 -23.02
N SER A 683 -30.84 1.64 -23.49
CA SER A 683 -31.00 0.95 -24.75
C SER A 683 -30.24 -0.36 -24.74
N CYS A 684 -30.94 -1.41 -25.19
CA CYS A 684 -30.42 -2.75 -25.45
C CYS A 684 -29.99 -2.95 -26.91
N ASP A 685 -29.80 -1.86 -27.64
CA ASP A 685 -29.27 -1.91 -28.99
C ASP A 685 -27.81 -2.38 -28.98
N LEU A 686 -27.54 -3.45 -29.72
CA LEU A 686 -26.20 -3.98 -29.92
C LEU A 686 -25.57 -3.48 -31.23
N SER A 687 -26.21 -2.57 -31.95
CA SER A 687 -25.75 -2.09 -33.25
C SER A 687 -24.33 -1.49 -33.19
N ILE A 688 -23.60 -1.63 -34.29
CA ILE A 688 -22.29 -1.02 -34.45
C ILE A 688 -22.47 0.36 -35.07
N ASP A 689 -22.10 1.38 -34.33
CA ASP A 689 -22.01 2.77 -34.76
C ASP A 689 -20.54 3.10 -35.05
N GLU A 690 -20.19 3.08 -36.33
CA GLU A 690 -18.82 3.37 -36.78
C GLU A 690 -18.39 4.80 -36.46
N SER A 691 -19.33 5.74 -36.34
CA SER A 691 -19.03 7.14 -36.01
C SER A 691 -18.66 7.31 -34.53
N LEU A 692 -19.27 6.51 -33.65
CA LEU A 692 -18.94 6.46 -32.23
C LEU A 692 -17.73 5.55 -31.95
N GLY A 693 -17.44 4.60 -32.85
CA GLY A 693 -16.36 3.62 -32.67
C GLY A 693 -16.68 2.61 -31.56
N ASN A 694 -17.96 2.26 -31.37
CA ASN A 694 -18.38 1.40 -30.27
C ASN A 694 -17.96 -0.07 -30.42
N PHE A 695 -17.39 -0.47 -31.57
CA PHE A 695 -16.70 -1.74 -31.75
C PHE A 695 -15.19 -1.54 -31.74
N VAL A 696 -14.55 -1.95 -30.64
CA VAL A 696 -13.13 -1.69 -30.37
C VAL A 696 -12.32 -2.97 -30.50
N VAL A 697 -11.29 -2.93 -31.35
CA VAL A 697 -10.25 -3.97 -31.38
C VAL A 697 -9.21 -3.62 -30.33
N ASN A 698 -9.39 -4.10 -29.09
CA ASN A 698 -8.48 -3.79 -27.98
C ASN A 698 -7.07 -4.33 -28.21
N LYS A 699 -6.97 -5.54 -28.77
CA LYS A 699 -5.72 -6.16 -29.15
C LYS A 699 -5.93 -6.94 -30.44
N PRO A 700 -5.24 -6.61 -31.54
CA PRO A 700 -5.31 -7.43 -32.73
C PRO A 700 -4.69 -8.81 -32.45
N GLY A 701 -5.45 -9.88 -32.71
CA GLY A 701 -4.91 -11.23 -32.79
C GLY A 701 -4.21 -11.47 -34.13
N TYR A 702 -3.66 -12.67 -34.33
CA TYR A 702 -3.22 -13.10 -35.66
C TYR A 702 -4.43 -13.12 -36.61
N ARG A 703 -4.28 -12.49 -37.77
CA ARG A 703 -5.31 -12.37 -38.81
C ARG A 703 -4.79 -12.94 -40.13
N ALA A 704 -5.62 -13.73 -40.81
CA ALA A 704 -5.34 -14.23 -42.15
C ALA A 704 -5.52 -13.10 -43.18
N GLU A 705 -4.40 -12.58 -43.69
CA GLU A 705 -4.41 -11.48 -44.68
C GLU A 705 -5.15 -11.82 -45.97
N SER A 706 -5.17 -13.11 -46.36
CA SER A 706 -5.87 -13.59 -47.55
C SER A 706 -7.39 -13.62 -47.43
N GLU A 707 -7.94 -13.47 -46.21
CA GLU A 707 -9.38 -13.60 -45.94
C GLU A 707 -9.92 -12.43 -45.09
N PRO A 708 -9.80 -11.17 -45.57
CA PRO A 708 -10.15 -9.99 -44.79
C PRO A 708 -11.64 -9.92 -44.41
N PHE A 709 -12.50 -10.62 -45.16
CA PHE A 709 -13.94 -10.69 -44.90
C PHE A 709 -14.30 -11.27 -43.52
N ARG A 710 -13.39 -12.05 -42.90
CA ARG A 710 -13.55 -12.64 -41.57
C ARG A 710 -13.53 -11.61 -40.44
N TYR A 711 -12.97 -10.43 -40.69
CA TYR A 711 -12.76 -9.39 -39.67
C TYR A 711 -13.73 -8.22 -39.82
N VAL A 712 -14.86 -8.42 -40.53
CA VAL A 712 -15.92 -7.42 -40.69
C VAL A 712 -16.82 -7.42 -39.44
N PRO A 713 -16.79 -6.36 -38.60
CA PRO A 713 -17.47 -6.36 -37.30
C PRO A 713 -18.96 -6.70 -37.35
N GLN A 714 -19.67 -6.25 -38.38
CA GLN A 714 -21.10 -6.47 -38.56
C GLN A 714 -21.48 -7.96 -38.67
N ASN A 715 -20.53 -8.84 -39.02
CA ASN A 715 -20.81 -10.28 -39.12
C ASN A 715 -21.09 -10.93 -37.77
N ILE A 716 -20.74 -10.30 -36.64
CA ILE A 716 -21.00 -10.85 -35.29
C ILE A 716 -22.50 -11.06 -35.01
N PHE A 717 -23.39 -10.30 -35.67
CA PHE A 717 -24.84 -10.43 -35.55
C PHE A 717 -25.45 -11.40 -36.56
N HIS A 718 -24.68 -11.82 -37.57
CA HIS A 718 -25.20 -12.65 -38.66
C HIS A 718 -25.33 -14.11 -38.22
N HIS A 719 -26.26 -14.86 -38.81
CA HIS A 719 -26.46 -16.28 -38.49
C HIS A 719 -25.68 -17.23 -39.41
N LYS A 720 -25.16 -16.75 -40.55
CA LYS A 720 -24.35 -17.56 -41.50
C LYS A 720 -22.90 -17.09 -41.62
N ASN A 721 -22.63 -15.82 -41.34
CA ASN A 721 -21.30 -15.22 -41.37
C ASN A 721 -20.84 -15.13 -39.92
N TYR A 722 -19.58 -14.77 -39.73
CA TYR A 722 -18.95 -14.69 -38.42
C TYR A 722 -17.92 -13.57 -38.41
N TYR A 723 -17.61 -13.12 -37.19
CA TYR A 723 -16.49 -12.25 -36.91
C TYR A 723 -15.40 -13.06 -36.21
N SER A 724 -14.20 -13.07 -36.78
CA SER A 724 -13.04 -13.69 -36.15
C SER A 724 -12.33 -12.69 -35.24
N VAL A 725 -12.13 -13.06 -33.97
CA VAL A 725 -11.38 -12.24 -33.00
C VAL A 725 -9.88 -12.20 -33.35
N GLY A 726 -9.40 -13.20 -34.08
CA GLY A 726 -7.98 -13.43 -34.35
C GLY A 726 -7.29 -14.12 -33.18
N LYS A 727 -6.38 -15.04 -33.47
CA LYS A 727 -5.68 -15.86 -32.46
C LYS A 727 -4.82 -14.98 -31.54
N GLY A 728 -5.16 -14.97 -30.26
CA GLY A 728 -4.61 -14.10 -29.21
C GLY A 728 -5.20 -12.69 -29.14
N GLY A 729 -6.25 -12.42 -29.91
CA GLY A 729 -6.94 -11.14 -30.01
C GLY A 729 -7.97 -10.88 -28.91
N VAL A 730 -8.32 -9.60 -28.76
CA VAL A 730 -9.35 -9.13 -27.83
C VAL A 730 -10.15 -8.03 -28.52
N VAL A 731 -11.48 -8.15 -28.49
CA VAL A 731 -12.40 -7.15 -29.05
C VAL A 731 -13.53 -6.87 -28.07
N THR A 732 -14.05 -5.65 -28.08
CA THR A 732 -15.14 -5.20 -27.21
C THR A 732 -16.20 -4.49 -28.04
N LEU A 733 -17.46 -4.89 -27.88
CA LEU A 733 -18.63 -4.15 -28.33
C LEU A 733 -19.20 -3.37 -27.13
N ASN A 734 -19.10 -2.05 -27.17
CA ASN A 734 -19.74 -1.15 -26.23
C ASN A 734 -21.18 -0.87 -26.68
N LEU A 735 -22.13 -0.90 -25.76
CA LEU A 735 -23.52 -0.59 -26.10
C LEU A 735 -23.64 0.88 -26.47
N ALA A 736 -24.39 1.16 -27.55
CA ALA A 736 -24.58 2.50 -28.07
C ALA A 736 -26.00 2.69 -28.59
N TYR A 737 -26.47 3.94 -28.56
CA TYR A 737 -27.75 4.33 -29.09
C TYR A 737 -27.72 5.81 -29.50
N ASN A 738 -28.12 6.10 -30.74
CA ASN A 738 -28.17 7.47 -31.29
C ASN A 738 -26.85 8.26 -31.13
N GLY A 739 -25.71 7.65 -31.48
CA GLY A 739 -24.41 8.33 -31.45
C GLY A 739 -23.83 8.59 -30.05
N VAL A 740 -24.39 7.96 -29.01
CA VAL A 740 -23.86 8.00 -27.65
C VAL A 740 -23.83 6.59 -27.04
N TYR A 741 -22.93 6.35 -26.10
CA TYR A 741 -22.86 5.07 -25.38
C TYR A 741 -24.08 4.89 -24.46
N SER A 742 -24.64 3.68 -24.40
CA SER A 742 -25.90 3.35 -23.70
C SER A 742 -25.71 2.30 -22.58
N GLY A 743 -26.80 1.94 -21.90
CA GLY A 743 -26.84 0.77 -21.02
C GLY A 743 -28.17 0.03 -21.15
N CYS A 744 -28.15 -1.26 -20.87
CA CYS A 744 -29.34 -2.12 -20.97
C CYS A 744 -29.62 -2.85 -19.66
N ASP A 745 -30.79 -2.66 -19.08
CA ASP A 745 -31.31 -3.42 -17.96
C ASP A 745 -31.34 -4.91 -18.33
N VAL A 746 -30.47 -5.69 -17.70
CA VAL A 746 -30.27 -7.10 -18.09
C VAL A 746 -31.26 -8.05 -17.44
N GLN A 747 -31.97 -7.65 -16.38
CA GLN A 747 -32.84 -8.54 -15.62
C GLN A 747 -33.83 -9.26 -16.54
N ASN A 748 -33.84 -10.59 -16.45
CA ASN A 748 -34.63 -11.52 -17.26
C ASN A 748 -34.36 -11.51 -18.77
N LYS A 749 -33.33 -10.78 -19.24
CA LYS A 749 -32.87 -10.86 -20.62
C LYS A 749 -31.91 -12.01 -20.82
N THR A 750 -31.82 -12.47 -22.06
CA THR A 750 -30.95 -13.58 -22.46
C THR A 750 -29.96 -13.12 -23.51
N LEU A 751 -28.67 -13.19 -23.16
CA LEU A 751 -27.57 -12.96 -24.08
C LEU A 751 -27.18 -14.31 -24.72
N SER A 752 -27.21 -14.35 -26.05
CA SER A 752 -26.89 -15.53 -26.84
C SER A 752 -25.88 -15.24 -27.93
N LEU A 753 -24.98 -16.17 -28.17
CA LEU A 753 -24.01 -16.16 -29.27
C LEU A 753 -23.52 -17.58 -29.53
N ASP A 754 -22.99 -17.78 -30.73
CA ASP A 754 -22.41 -19.06 -31.15
C ASP A 754 -20.94 -18.88 -31.50
N GLU A 755 -20.14 -19.87 -31.13
CA GLU A 755 -18.85 -20.10 -31.76
C GLU A 755 -19.08 -20.73 -33.13
N PHE A 756 -18.41 -20.22 -34.16
CA PHE A 756 -18.56 -20.72 -35.52
C PHE A 756 -17.33 -21.53 -35.96
N THR A 757 -17.59 -22.72 -36.49
CA THR A 757 -16.56 -23.48 -37.19
C THR A 757 -17.05 -23.95 -38.55
N GLY A 758 -16.23 -23.75 -39.58
CA GLY A 758 -16.46 -24.29 -40.91
C GLY A 758 -16.60 -25.83 -40.87
N ASN A 759 -17.47 -26.39 -41.73
CA ASN A 759 -17.72 -27.83 -41.82
C ASN A 759 -18.40 -28.50 -40.61
N ASN A 760 -18.91 -27.72 -39.64
CA ASN A 760 -19.60 -28.24 -38.45
C ASN A 760 -18.74 -29.23 -37.65
N TRP A 761 -17.44 -28.93 -37.56
CA TRP A 761 -16.49 -29.69 -36.76
C TRP A 761 -16.70 -29.46 -35.27
N ASP A 762 -16.29 -30.43 -34.47
CA ASP A 762 -16.25 -30.33 -33.01
C ASP A 762 -14.83 -29.96 -32.55
N PHE A 763 -14.71 -29.62 -31.27
CA PHE A 763 -13.44 -29.22 -30.67
C PHE A 763 -12.33 -30.28 -30.82
N GLN A 764 -12.68 -31.56 -30.93
CA GLN A 764 -11.72 -32.64 -31.13
C GLN A 764 -11.17 -32.69 -32.57
N ARG A 765 -11.87 -32.12 -33.55
CA ARG A 765 -11.44 -32.07 -34.95
C ARG A 765 -10.77 -30.76 -35.31
N PHE A 766 -11.22 -29.66 -34.72
CA PHE A 766 -10.63 -28.34 -34.92
C PHE A 766 -10.88 -27.53 -33.66
N ALA A 767 -9.83 -27.30 -32.89
CA ALA A 767 -9.93 -26.77 -31.54
C ALA A 767 -9.71 -25.26 -31.55
N GLU A 768 -10.75 -24.52 -31.18
CA GLU A 768 -10.79 -23.08 -31.00
C GLU A 768 -11.51 -22.79 -29.68
N GLN A 769 -11.04 -21.78 -28.95
CA GLN A 769 -11.59 -21.45 -27.65
C GLN A 769 -11.43 -19.96 -27.34
N GLY A 770 -12.39 -19.43 -26.60
CA GLY A 770 -12.34 -18.05 -26.10
C GLY A 770 -13.22 -17.83 -24.89
N LEU A 771 -13.11 -16.63 -24.31
CA LEU A 771 -13.97 -16.17 -23.23
C LEU A 771 -14.89 -15.07 -23.75
N THR A 772 -16.14 -15.09 -23.28
CA THR A 772 -17.04 -13.95 -23.42
C THR A 772 -17.24 -13.31 -22.06
N LYS A 773 -17.05 -11.99 -22.00
CA LYS A 773 -17.22 -11.21 -20.78
C LYS A 773 -18.23 -10.10 -21.00
N VAL A 774 -18.94 -9.72 -19.96
CA VAL A 774 -19.87 -8.58 -19.95
C VAL A 774 -19.46 -7.58 -18.89
N LEU A 775 -19.54 -6.30 -19.21
CA LEU A 775 -19.39 -5.22 -18.24
C LEU A 775 -20.77 -4.85 -17.73
N LEU A 776 -21.03 -5.11 -16.45
CA LEU A 776 -22.28 -4.76 -15.78
C LEU A 776 -22.06 -3.58 -14.85
N ALA A 777 -22.95 -2.60 -14.89
CA ALA A 777 -23.04 -1.51 -13.93
C ALA A 777 -24.24 -1.79 -13.02
N CYS A 778 -24.00 -2.16 -11.76
CA CYS A 778 -25.02 -2.59 -10.81
C CYS A 778 -25.07 -1.65 -9.61
N GLU A 779 -26.26 -1.37 -9.08
CA GLU A 779 -26.39 -0.60 -7.84
C GLU A 779 -26.09 -1.49 -6.62
N GLN A 780 -25.14 -1.07 -5.78
CA GLN A 780 -24.76 -1.67 -4.51
C GLN A 780 -24.56 -0.54 -3.48
N ASP A 781 -25.21 -0.61 -2.32
CA ASP A 781 -25.07 0.37 -1.23
C ASP A 781 -25.27 1.86 -1.64
N ASN A 782 -26.21 2.10 -2.57
CA ASN A 782 -26.49 3.41 -3.20
C ASN A 782 -25.37 3.95 -4.12
N GLU A 783 -24.44 3.10 -4.53
CA GLU A 783 -23.40 3.40 -5.51
C GLU A 783 -23.49 2.47 -6.73
N THR A 784 -23.15 3.00 -7.91
CA THR A 784 -23.07 2.19 -9.13
C THR A 784 -21.68 1.53 -9.22
N VAL A 785 -21.62 0.21 -9.12
CA VAL A 785 -20.39 -0.58 -9.25
C VAL A 785 -20.29 -1.19 -10.65
N LEU A 786 -19.15 -1.00 -11.32
CA LEU A 786 -18.86 -1.56 -12.63
C LEU A 786 -17.99 -2.82 -12.51
N ASN A 787 -18.49 -3.96 -13.00
CA ASN A 787 -17.80 -5.25 -12.92
C ASN A 787 -17.79 -6.00 -14.25
N TRP A 788 -16.62 -6.53 -14.63
CA TRP A 788 -16.50 -7.49 -15.71
C TRP A 788 -16.84 -8.89 -15.20
N GLU A 789 -17.95 -9.45 -15.67
CA GLU A 789 -18.33 -10.83 -15.40
C GLU A 789 -18.00 -11.71 -16.62
N THR A 790 -17.43 -12.90 -16.39
CA THR A 790 -17.24 -13.89 -17.46
C THR A 790 -18.53 -14.69 -17.58
N LEU A 791 -19.07 -14.78 -18.80
CA LEU A 791 -20.29 -15.54 -19.01
C LEU A 791 -20.02 -17.02 -18.83
N GLU A 792 -20.81 -17.65 -17.96
CA GLU A 792 -20.75 -19.08 -17.73
C GLU A 792 -21.11 -19.85 -19.00
N THR A 793 -20.32 -20.90 -19.27
CA THR A 793 -20.63 -21.88 -20.31
C THR A 793 -20.89 -23.23 -19.66
N THR A 794 -21.12 -24.27 -20.47
CA THR A 794 -21.18 -25.64 -19.95
C THR A 794 -19.82 -26.17 -19.46
N PHE A 795 -18.74 -25.39 -19.61
CA PHE A 795 -17.38 -25.78 -19.27
C PHE A 795 -16.91 -25.11 -17.96
N PRO A 796 -16.14 -25.80 -17.09
CA PRO A 796 -15.71 -25.27 -15.78
C PRO A 796 -14.82 -24.02 -15.84
N ASP A 797 -14.12 -23.83 -16.95
CA ASP A 797 -13.25 -22.68 -17.23
C ASP A 797 -14.00 -21.52 -17.93
N ASN A 798 -15.31 -21.68 -18.14
CA ASN A 798 -16.18 -20.77 -18.86
C ASN A 798 -15.73 -20.48 -20.29
N LEU A 799 -14.94 -21.38 -20.90
CA LEU A 799 -14.58 -21.25 -22.29
C LEU A 799 -15.79 -21.52 -23.17
N LEU A 800 -15.96 -20.68 -24.18
CA LEU A 800 -16.75 -21.00 -25.35
C LEU A 800 -15.81 -21.63 -26.37
N ILE A 801 -16.08 -22.90 -26.70
CA ILE A 801 -15.24 -23.69 -27.60
C ILE A 801 -15.94 -23.94 -28.93
N THR A 802 -15.18 -24.43 -29.91
CA THR A 802 -15.62 -24.86 -31.25
C THR A 802 -17.03 -25.44 -31.29
N ASN A 803 -17.93 -24.79 -32.04
CA ASN A 803 -19.31 -25.22 -32.29
C ASN A 803 -20.20 -25.32 -31.04
N HIS A 804 -19.82 -24.66 -29.94
CA HIS A 804 -20.68 -24.44 -28.79
C HIS A 804 -21.34 -23.06 -28.83
N LYS A 805 -22.30 -22.86 -27.93
CA LYS A 805 -23.08 -21.63 -27.82
C LYS A 805 -23.21 -21.17 -26.38
N ILE A 806 -23.32 -19.87 -26.20
CA ILE A 806 -23.74 -19.25 -24.95
C ILE A 806 -25.22 -18.91 -25.06
N ASN A 807 -25.97 -19.21 -24.00
CA ASN A 807 -27.35 -18.79 -23.85
C ASN A 807 -27.59 -18.46 -22.38
N LYS A 808 -27.09 -17.29 -21.95
CA LYS A 808 -27.10 -16.85 -20.54
C LYS A 808 -28.29 -15.93 -20.29
N THR A 809 -29.20 -16.37 -19.42
CA THR A 809 -30.27 -15.54 -18.88
C THR A 809 -29.83 -14.91 -17.56
N PHE A 810 -30.04 -13.60 -17.42
CA PHE A 810 -29.74 -12.83 -16.20
C PHE A 810 -30.98 -12.80 -15.29
N ASN A 811 -31.36 -13.94 -14.73
CA ASN A 811 -32.60 -14.10 -13.95
C ASN A 811 -32.39 -14.10 -12.42
N ASP A 812 -31.14 -14.10 -11.96
CA ASP A 812 -30.80 -14.02 -10.53
C ASP A 812 -31.13 -12.62 -9.99
N ASP A 813 -31.56 -12.55 -8.72
CA ASP A 813 -31.90 -11.31 -8.03
C ASP A 813 -30.72 -10.32 -8.00
N LYS A 814 -29.48 -10.83 -8.05
CA LYS A 814 -28.27 -9.99 -8.11
C LYS A 814 -28.19 -9.11 -9.36
N TYR A 815 -28.94 -9.43 -10.42
CA TYR A 815 -28.96 -8.65 -11.66
C TYR A 815 -30.07 -7.60 -11.73
N SER A 816 -30.93 -7.52 -10.71
CA SER A 816 -32.13 -6.68 -10.71
C SER A 816 -31.83 -5.19 -10.84
N SER A 817 -30.64 -4.75 -10.42
CA SER A 817 -30.15 -3.38 -10.54
C SER A 817 -29.04 -3.20 -11.58
N CYS A 818 -28.77 -4.23 -12.40
CA CYS A 818 -27.63 -4.24 -13.31
C CYS A 818 -27.99 -3.77 -14.73
N LYS A 819 -27.10 -2.95 -15.29
CA LYS A 819 -27.11 -2.51 -16.69
C LYS A 819 -25.90 -3.06 -17.44
N LEU A 820 -26.10 -3.75 -18.55
CA LEU A 820 -25.04 -4.12 -19.49
C LEU A 820 -24.49 -2.87 -20.17
N ARG A 821 -23.17 -2.73 -20.18
CA ARG A 821 -22.43 -1.62 -20.80
C ARG A 821 -21.59 -2.06 -21.99
N ALA A 822 -21.01 -3.25 -21.93
CA ALA A 822 -20.15 -3.76 -22.98
C ALA A 822 -20.09 -5.29 -22.98
N ILE A 823 -19.74 -5.87 -24.12
CA ILE A 823 -19.49 -7.29 -24.32
C ILE A 823 -18.08 -7.44 -24.89
N ARG A 824 -17.22 -8.19 -24.23
CA ARG A 824 -15.83 -8.43 -24.64
C ARG A 824 -15.61 -9.89 -24.99
N PHE A 825 -14.90 -10.10 -26.09
CA PHE A 825 -14.51 -11.40 -26.58
C PHE A 825 -12.99 -11.52 -26.53
N VAL A 826 -12.50 -12.60 -25.92
CA VAL A 826 -11.07 -12.85 -25.71
C VAL A 826 -10.72 -14.19 -26.34
N ASP A 827 -9.92 -14.18 -27.40
CA ASP A 827 -9.39 -15.42 -27.96
C ASP A 827 -8.41 -16.09 -26.98
N ARG A 828 -8.57 -17.40 -26.83
CA ARG A 828 -7.68 -18.27 -26.06
C ARG A 828 -7.20 -19.46 -26.89
N THR A 829 -7.38 -19.45 -28.20
CA THR A 829 -6.96 -20.51 -29.12
C THR A 829 -5.45 -20.71 -29.13
N HIS A 830 -4.69 -19.63 -28.96
CA HIS A 830 -3.23 -19.69 -28.77
C HIS A 830 -2.77 -20.38 -27.46
N LYS A 831 -3.69 -20.66 -26.53
CA LYS A 831 -3.42 -21.41 -25.29
C LYS A 831 -3.69 -22.91 -25.44
N ILE A 832 -4.26 -23.35 -26.57
CA ILE A 832 -4.49 -24.77 -26.84
C ILE A 832 -3.14 -25.47 -27.05
N PRO A 833 -2.80 -26.50 -26.26
CA PRO A 833 -1.54 -27.22 -26.43
C PRO A 833 -1.46 -27.93 -27.78
N SER A 834 -0.26 -27.98 -28.36
CA SER A 834 -0.04 -28.61 -29.68
C SER A 834 -0.33 -30.11 -29.72
N TYR A 835 -0.38 -30.77 -28.56
CA TYR A 835 -0.71 -32.18 -28.42
C TYR A 835 -2.21 -32.43 -28.20
N GLN A 836 -3.02 -31.39 -28.03
CA GLN A 836 -4.46 -31.55 -27.87
C GLN A 836 -5.09 -31.99 -29.19
N GLN A 837 -6.02 -32.95 -29.11
CA GLN A 837 -6.81 -33.35 -30.27
C GLN A 837 -7.58 -32.14 -30.83
N GLY A 838 -7.54 -31.97 -32.16
CA GLY A 838 -8.13 -30.83 -32.86
C GLY A 838 -7.23 -29.59 -32.94
N TYR A 839 -6.08 -29.57 -32.26
CA TYR A 839 -5.13 -28.47 -32.40
C TYR A 839 -4.74 -28.24 -33.86
N SER A 840 -4.81 -26.98 -34.28
CA SER A 840 -4.39 -26.54 -35.59
C SER A 840 -3.44 -25.35 -35.49
N ALA A 841 -2.22 -25.51 -36.01
CA ALA A 841 -1.25 -24.42 -36.09
C ALA A 841 -1.78 -23.26 -36.96
N ILE A 842 -2.61 -23.58 -37.96
CA ILE A 842 -3.19 -22.62 -38.92
C ILE A 842 -4.53 -22.03 -38.47
N SER A 843 -5.09 -22.46 -37.33
CA SER A 843 -6.31 -21.82 -36.80
C SER A 843 -6.06 -20.33 -36.60
N ASP A 844 -6.96 -19.53 -37.15
CA ASP A 844 -6.97 -18.07 -37.06
C ASP A 844 -7.73 -17.55 -35.85
N GLY A 845 -8.39 -18.42 -35.08
CA GLY A 845 -8.79 -18.16 -33.70
C GLY A 845 -10.29 -18.23 -33.48
N PHE A 846 -10.73 -17.57 -32.41
CA PHE A 846 -12.09 -17.64 -31.90
C PHE A 846 -13.07 -16.87 -32.80
N ASP A 847 -13.98 -17.62 -33.43
CA ASP A 847 -14.93 -17.12 -34.43
C ASP A 847 -16.35 -17.02 -33.85
N ILE A 848 -16.97 -15.84 -33.94
CA ILE A 848 -18.19 -15.53 -33.19
C ILE A 848 -19.28 -15.04 -34.13
N ARG A 849 -20.51 -15.50 -33.90
CA ARG A 849 -21.68 -15.05 -34.64
C ARG A 849 -22.97 -15.09 -33.84
N ASN A 850 -24.06 -14.66 -34.48
CA ASN A 850 -25.42 -14.75 -33.95
C ASN A 850 -25.61 -14.08 -32.58
N LEU A 851 -24.82 -13.03 -32.29
CA LEU A 851 -24.91 -12.26 -31.06
C LEU A 851 -26.28 -11.58 -30.94
N LYS A 852 -27.02 -11.87 -29.87
CA LYS A 852 -28.36 -11.34 -29.61
C LYS A 852 -28.59 -11.15 -28.12
N LEU A 853 -29.31 -10.09 -27.77
CA LEU A 853 -29.84 -9.85 -26.44
C LEU A 853 -31.37 -9.77 -26.54
N ASN A 854 -32.07 -10.74 -25.96
CA ASN A 854 -33.54 -10.85 -26.03
C ASN A 854 -34.19 -10.61 -24.67
#